data_AF-A0A928NRS8-F1
#
_entry.id   AF-A0A928NRS8-F1
#
_cell.length_a   1.000
_cell.length_b   1.000
_cell.length_c   1.000
_cell.angle_alpha   90.00
_cell.angle_beta   90.00
_cell.angle_gamma   90.00
#
_symmetry.space_group_name_H-M   'P 1'
#
loop_
_entity.id
_entity.type
_entity.pdbx_description
1 polymer ?
#
loop_
_entity_poly.entity_id
_entity_poly.type
_entity_poly.pdbx_seq_one_letter_code
_entity_poly.pdbx_strand_id
1 'polypeptide(L)'
;MREVLMKNKLSGRFWCALVLFSLIGQVAWVVENMYLNVFMYNMFHATAQDISMMVALSAVSAALTTVFIGALADKIGKRKLFICGGYILWGISIFCFTLLRTNILNKLFPMAISAATLGVLLTITLDCVMTFFGSTANDAAFNAWITDCTDTSNRGAVEGINAMMPLVAILVVFGSFMFFDLAKASSWTIIFSLIGIVVILIGILGIFLIKEPAIKPSETGYFQNIFHGFRLSTVRNNTTLYLILAGFAIFNISIQIFMPYLIIYYEKTLKMSNYVIIMAPAIVLASVCTAIWGKVYDKKGFKFSIIFSMLWLCAGYIVLFFTTSVVPVFIGSLLMMCGYLSGMAVFGAAIRDYTPAGKAGMFQGLRIFSQVLIPGVIGPAIGALVLKNAQLITNNDGTTSFLPNKYIFAAALLAAIVLVPMIILIISKLKPALRSLKTPFEAELDDTYIPWQEYPRPQMRRSSYMCLNGKWDFSILRRNKVIYDGQILVPFPIESRLSGVEKQLTRKDIALYTRKITIDDSFYTAADSERLLLHFGAVDQEASVFINNKEIGSHTGGYLPFTFDITDYIVYGENTVTLHVKDPLLSELPYGKQRRKRGGMWYTPVSGIWQTVWLEAVCKDYISDIRIQPLTDGNKPGVEIEVTGGAHDKTLILAPDGRKIPFTGNKVTVIPEETHLWSAENPYLYEFDIIAGEDKISSYFALRTVSIDGNKILINNKPVFFHGLLDQGYFSDGIYLSATPEGFKNDILSMKELGFNCLRKHIKIEPQLFYYYCDKYGMYVFQDFVNSGKYNFIIDTALPTIGVRRGISHKASAYRRRQFEETALDTVKYLYNHPCVCYYTIFNEGWGQYDADKMYDLFKSVDSSRIWDTTSGWFKETKSDVDSEHIYFKPLRFKTETEKPLVLSEFGGYSLKIPENSFNPNNTYGYKFFTDKAAFFESLEKLYLDEVISAIREHGLCAAILTQVSDVEDETNGLLTYDRQVLKVDKDKMREVARQLQEAYGECR
;
A
#
# COMPACT_ATOMS: atom_id res chain seq x y z
N MET A 1 -13.77 -1.76 19.67
CA MET A 1 -13.89 -3.23 19.55
C MET A 1 -12.47 -3.80 19.42
N ARG A 2 -11.88 -4.26 20.54
CA ARG A 2 -10.53 -4.82 20.61
C ARG A 2 -10.57 -6.28 20.13
N GLU A 3 -10.36 -6.53 18.86
CA GLU A 3 -9.88 -7.84 18.40
C GLU A 3 -9.15 -7.73 17.04
N VAL A 4 -7.85 -7.99 17.10
CA VAL A 4 -6.97 -8.53 16.04
C VAL A 4 -6.38 -7.55 14.99
N LEU A 5 -5.13 -7.11 15.23
CA LEU A 5 -3.96 -7.54 14.44
C LEU A 5 -2.71 -7.63 15.33
N MET A 6 -2.86 -8.30 16.48
CA MET A 6 -1.76 -9.14 16.97
C MET A 6 -1.34 -10.05 15.82
N LYS A 7 -0.02 -10.26 15.60
CA LYS A 7 0.45 -11.43 14.83
C LYS A 7 -0.42 -12.60 15.29
N ASN A 8 -1.26 -13.15 14.42
CA ASN A 8 -2.16 -14.23 14.80
C ASN A 8 -1.25 -15.43 15.06
N LYS A 9 -0.78 -15.53 16.31
CA LYS A 9 0.18 -16.53 16.71
C LYS A 9 -0.60 -17.83 16.68
N LEU A 10 -0.37 -18.60 15.63
CA LEU A 10 -0.98 -19.91 15.44
C LEU A 10 -0.75 -20.73 16.72
N SER A 11 -1.84 -21.26 17.27
CA SER A 11 -1.80 -22.01 18.52
C SER A 11 -0.88 -23.24 18.40
N GLY A 12 -0.31 -23.72 19.51
CA GLY A 12 0.45 -24.97 19.51
C GLY A 12 -0.38 -26.17 18.99
N ARG A 13 -1.69 -26.13 19.23
CA ARG A 13 -2.66 -27.10 18.70
C ARG A 13 -2.74 -27.08 17.17
N PHE A 14 -2.70 -25.89 16.54
CA PHE A 14 -2.65 -25.77 15.08
C PHE A 14 -1.37 -26.39 14.52
N TRP A 15 -0.21 -26.07 15.08
CA TRP A 15 1.07 -26.63 14.64
C TRP A 15 1.14 -28.15 14.81
N CYS A 16 0.62 -28.67 15.91
CA CYS A 16 0.50 -30.11 16.13
C CYS A 16 -0.39 -30.77 15.06
N ALA A 17 -1.56 -30.20 14.77
CA ALA A 17 -2.44 -30.67 13.72
C ALA A 17 -1.75 -30.62 12.34
N LEU A 18 -1.10 -29.51 12.00
CA LEU A 18 -0.39 -29.34 10.73
C LEU A 18 0.65 -30.45 10.54
N VAL A 19 1.54 -30.65 11.51
CA VAL A 19 2.64 -31.63 11.39
C VAL A 19 2.08 -33.06 11.27
N LEU A 20 1.14 -33.45 12.13
CA LEU A 20 0.65 -34.82 12.14
C LEU A 20 -0.15 -35.17 10.88
N PHE A 21 -1.09 -34.30 10.47
CA PHE A 21 -1.93 -34.58 9.30
C PHE A 21 -1.11 -34.53 8.01
N SER A 22 -0.18 -33.58 7.89
CA SER A 22 0.69 -33.49 6.72
C SER A 22 1.62 -34.71 6.64
N LEU A 23 2.22 -35.15 7.75
CA LEU A 23 3.11 -36.33 7.75
C LEU A 23 2.34 -37.62 7.44
N ILE A 24 1.26 -37.92 8.17
CA ILE A 24 0.51 -39.18 7.99
C ILE A 24 -0.15 -39.25 6.62
N GLY A 25 -0.68 -38.12 6.13
CA GLY A 25 -1.20 -38.05 4.76
C GLY A 25 -0.12 -38.37 3.72
N GLN A 26 1.09 -37.85 3.89
CA GLN A 26 2.20 -38.15 3.00
C GLN A 26 2.72 -39.60 3.14
N VAL A 27 2.69 -40.19 4.34
CA VAL A 27 3.04 -41.61 4.53
C VAL A 27 2.08 -42.53 3.77
N ALA A 28 0.78 -42.29 3.87
CA ALA A 28 -0.22 -43.05 3.12
C ALA A 28 -0.05 -42.83 1.60
N TRP A 29 0.17 -41.59 1.16
CA TRP A 29 0.43 -41.26 -0.23
C TRP A 29 1.70 -41.92 -0.79
N VAL A 30 2.79 -42.01 -0.01
CA VAL A 30 4.02 -42.71 -0.42
C VAL A 30 3.76 -44.20 -0.61
N VAL A 31 2.96 -44.81 0.25
CA VAL A 31 2.63 -46.24 0.13
C VAL A 31 1.77 -46.48 -1.12
N GLU A 32 0.78 -45.62 -1.33
CA GLU A 32 -0.09 -45.61 -2.52
C GLU A 32 0.73 -45.47 -3.81
N ASN A 33 1.65 -44.51 -3.88
CA ASN A 33 2.34 -44.18 -5.13
C ASN A 33 3.64 -44.95 -5.38
N MET A 34 4.32 -45.44 -4.33
CA MET A 34 5.64 -46.10 -4.46
C MET A 34 5.64 -47.60 -4.18
N TYR A 35 4.66 -48.13 -3.45
CA TYR A 35 4.66 -49.53 -3.01
C TYR A 35 3.46 -50.33 -3.49
N LEU A 36 2.37 -49.68 -3.91
CA LEU A 36 1.18 -50.36 -4.41
C LEU A 36 1.45 -51.06 -5.75
N ASN A 37 2.33 -50.50 -6.58
CA ASN A 37 2.88 -51.16 -7.77
C ASN A 37 3.71 -52.40 -7.42
N VAL A 38 4.56 -52.35 -6.38
CA VAL A 38 5.37 -53.49 -5.88
C VAL A 38 4.47 -54.58 -5.33
N PHE A 39 3.42 -54.21 -4.58
CA PHE A 39 2.40 -55.13 -4.11
C PHE A 39 1.71 -55.85 -5.26
N MET A 40 1.22 -55.10 -6.24
CA MET A 40 0.50 -55.65 -7.39
C MET A 40 1.39 -56.56 -8.25
N TYR A 41 2.65 -56.17 -8.43
CA TYR A 41 3.65 -56.97 -9.14
C TYR A 41 3.98 -58.27 -8.40
N ASN A 42 4.31 -58.20 -7.10
CA ASN A 42 4.73 -59.38 -6.33
C ASN A 42 3.57 -60.35 -6.06
N MET A 43 2.36 -59.85 -5.85
CA MET A 43 1.21 -60.69 -5.46
C MET A 43 0.42 -61.23 -6.65
N PHE A 44 0.41 -60.52 -7.78
CA PHE A 44 -0.44 -60.83 -8.93
C PHE A 44 0.28 -60.84 -10.29
N HIS A 45 1.61 -60.67 -10.33
CA HIS A 45 2.40 -60.65 -11.56
C HIS A 45 1.92 -59.61 -12.58
N ALA A 46 1.51 -58.44 -12.08
CA ALA A 46 0.98 -57.37 -12.91
C ALA A 46 1.98 -56.87 -13.96
N THR A 47 1.46 -56.52 -15.13
CA THR A 47 2.28 -56.00 -16.24
C THR A 47 2.58 -54.51 -16.06
N ALA A 48 3.55 -54.00 -16.81
CA ALA A 48 3.84 -52.56 -16.84
C ALA A 48 2.64 -51.72 -17.29
N GLN A 49 1.77 -52.26 -18.16
CA GLN A 49 0.55 -51.59 -18.60
C GLN A 49 -0.46 -51.46 -17.46
N ASP A 50 -0.61 -52.49 -16.63
CA ASP A 50 -1.50 -52.47 -15.46
C ASP A 50 -1.07 -51.41 -14.44
N ILE A 51 0.24 -51.33 -14.16
CA ILE A 51 0.83 -50.33 -13.27
C ILE A 51 0.62 -48.91 -13.82
N SER A 52 0.86 -48.71 -15.12
CA SER A 52 0.65 -47.41 -15.76
C SER A 52 -0.82 -46.97 -15.73
N MET A 53 -1.75 -47.92 -15.91
CA MET A 53 -3.19 -47.65 -15.86
C MET A 53 -3.64 -47.27 -14.45
N MET A 54 -3.14 -47.97 -13.42
CA MET A 54 -3.38 -47.65 -12.01
C MET A 54 -3.00 -46.20 -11.68
N VAL A 55 -1.75 -45.82 -11.97
CA VAL A 55 -1.22 -44.47 -11.66
C VAL A 55 -2.00 -43.39 -12.41
N ALA A 56 -2.33 -43.63 -13.69
CA ALA A 56 -3.08 -42.66 -14.49
C ALA A 56 -4.52 -42.46 -13.96
N LEU A 57 -5.23 -43.54 -13.63
CA LEU A 57 -6.59 -43.48 -13.10
C LEU A 57 -6.64 -42.85 -11.69
N SER A 58 -5.65 -43.15 -10.84
CA SER A 58 -5.49 -42.51 -9.53
C SER A 58 -5.28 -40.99 -9.67
N ALA A 59 -4.36 -40.55 -10.54
CA ALA A 59 -4.11 -39.11 -10.74
C ALA A 59 -5.34 -38.34 -11.25
N VAL A 60 -6.12 -38.94 -12.16
CA VAL A 60 -7.40 -38.38 -12.63
C VAL A 60 -8.42 -38.34 -11.48
N SER A 61 -8.50 -39.43 -10.71
CA SER A 61 -9.39 -39.53 -9.55
C SER A 61 -9.08 -38.45 -8.51
N ALA A 62 -7.81 -38.21 -8.19
CA ALA A 62 -7.37 -37.15 -7.30
C ALA A 62 -7.83 -35.77 -7.78
N ALA A 63 -7.49 -35.42 -9.03
CA ALA A 63 -7.80 -34.10 -9.60
C ALA A 63 -9.31 -33.81 -9.66
N LEU A 64 -10.12 -34.79 -10.11
CA LEU A 64 -11.57 -34.66 -10.15
C LEU A 64 -12.15 -34.55 -8.74
N THR A 65 -11.73 -35.43 -7.84
CA THR A 65 -12.18 -35.42 -6.43
C THR A 65 -11.92 -34.06 -5.80
N THR A 66 -10.72 -33.49 -5.94
CA THR A 66 -10.39 -32.19 -5.35
C THR A 66 -11.29 -31.07 -5.88
N VAL A 67 -11.62 -31.08 -7.18
CA VAL A 67 -12.55 -30.11 -7.78
C VAL A 67 -13.96 -30.24 -7.19
N PHE A 68 -14.52 -31.46 -7.19
CA PHE A 68 -15.91 -31.69 -6.75
C PHE A 68 -16.08 -31.51 -5.24
N ILE A 69 -15.17 -32.08 -4.46
CA ILE A 69 -15.23 -32.06 -2.99
C ILE A 69 -14.80 -30.71 -2.44
N GLY A 70 -13.83 -30.02 -3.07
CA GLY A 70 -13.45 -28.67 -2.68
C GLY A 70 -14.63 -27.69 -2.78
N ALA A 71 -15.36 -27.73 -3.91
CA ALA A 71 -16.57 -26.94 -4.09
C ALA A 71 -17.70 -27.34 -3.12
N LEU A 72 -17.82 -28.63 -2.79
CA LEU A 72 -18.81 -29.13 -1.84
C LEU A 72 -18.50 -28.69 -0.40
N ALA A 73 -17.23 -28.72 -0.02
CA ALA A 73 -16.76 -28.28 1.30
C ALA A 73 -16.97 -26.77 1.50
N ASP A 74 -16.78 -25.95 0.47
CA ASP A 74 -17.12 -24.51 0.51
C ASP A 74 -18.63 -24.28 0.64
N LYS A 75 -19.44 -25.09 -0.03
CA LYS A 75 -20.90 -25.00 0.05
C LYS A 75 -21.43 -25.37 1.44
N ILE A 76 -20.89 -26.43 2.04
CA ILE A 76 -21.32 -26.90 3.35
C ILE A 76 -20.71 -26.07 4.49
N GLY A 77 -19.53 -25.48 4.28
CA GLY A 77 -18.85 -24.64 5.28
C GLY A 77 -18.27 -25.40 6.46
N LYS A 78 -18.17 -26.74 6.40
CA LYS A 78 -17.64 -27.60 7.49
C LYS A 78 -16.43 -28.40 7.03
N ARG A 79 -15.22 -27.84 7.14
CA ARG A 79 -13.95 -28.48 6.75
C ARG A 79 -13.64 -29.70 7.60
N LYS A 80 -13.85 -29.59 8.92
CA LYS A 80 -13.51 -30.65 9.89
C LYS A 80 -14.18 -31.97 9.54
N LEU A 81 -15.43 -31.93 9.06
CA LEU A 81 -16.17 -33.11 8.65
C LEU A 81 -15.46 -33.89 7.54
N PHE A 82 -15.04 -33.18 6.47
CA PHE A 82 -14.36 -33.79 5.34
C PHE A 82 -12.95 -34.27 5.67
N ILE A 83 -12.23 -33.57 6.56
CA ILE A 83 -10.90 -34.00 6.99
C ILE A 83 -11.00 -35.27 7.84
N CYS A 84 -11.72 -35.22 8.97
CA CYS A 84 -11.77 -36.35 9.90
C CYS A 84 -12.46 -37.56 9.27
N GLY A 85 -13.62 -37.36 8.63
CA GLY A 85 -14.34 -38.43 7.94
C GLY A 85 -13.54 -39.00 6.78
N GLY A 86 -12.88 -38.13 6.01
CA GLY A 86 -12.03 -38.54 4.89
C GLY A 86 -10.85 -39.40 5.33
N TYR A 87 -10.09 -39.01 6.37
CA TYR A 87 -8.98 -39.83 6.89
C TYR A 87 -9.46 -41.18 7.45
N ILE A 88 -10.61 -41.23 8.14
CA ILE A 88 -11.16 -42.50 8.63
C ILE A 88 -11.51 -43.43 7.45
N LEU A 89 -12.24 -42.92 6.45
CA LEU A 89 -12.60 -43.70 5.28
C LEU A 89 -11.39 -44.09 4.43
N TRP A 90 -10.38 -43.22 4.37
CA TRP A 90 -9.11 -43.51 3.71
C TRP A 90 -8.39 -44.68 4.39
N GLY A 91 -8.28 -44.69 5.72
CA GLY A 91 -7.69 -45.80 6.43
C GLY A 91 -8.48 -47.12 6.29
N ILE A 92 -9.82 -47.05 6.28
CA ILE A 92 -10.69 -48.22 5.98
C ILE A 92 -10.46 -48.75 4.56
N SER A 93 -10.28 -47.86 3.57
CA SER A 93 -9.97 -48.28 2.21
C SER A 93 -8.61 -48.97 2.11
N ILE A 94 -7.60 -48.51 2.85
CA ILE A 94 -6.28 -49.17 2.96
C ILE A 94 -6.43 -50.57 3.57
N PHE A 95 -7.29 -50.73 4.58
CA PHE A 95 -7.56 -52.04 5.18
C PHE A 95 -8.14 -53.06 4.18
N CYS A 96 -8.89 -52.63 3.18
CA CYS A 96 -9.47 -53.52 2.18
C CYS A 96 -8.39 -54.28 1.38
N PHE A 97 -7.19 -53.72 1.25
CA PHE A 97 -6.06 -54.39 0.59
C PHE A 97 -5.56 -55.64 1.33
N THR A 98 -5.85 -55.78 2.63
CA THR A 98 -5.53 -57.00 3.41
C THR A 98 -6.34 -58.23 2.96
N LEU A 99 -7.46 -57.99 2.26
CA LEU A 99 -8.34 -59.02 1.73
C LEU A 99 -7.93 -59.47 0.32
N LEU A 100 -7.08 -58.69 -0.38
CA LEU A 100 -6.58 -58.99 -1.72
C LEU A 100 -5.43 -60.00 -1.65
N ARG A 101 -5.77 -61.28 -1.49
CA ARG A 101 -4.82 -62.40 -1.53
C ARG A 101 -5.35 -63.51 -2.42
N THR A 102 -4.47 -64.15 -3.19
CA THR A 102 -4.84 -65.21 -4.15
C THR A 102 -5.60 -66.36 -3.50
N ASN A 103 -5.26 -66.74 -2.27
CA ASN A 103 -5.95 -67.79 -1.50
C ASN A 103 -7.38 -67.41 -1.04
N ILE A 104 -7.66 -66.12 -0.85
CA ILE A 104 -9.00 -65.60 -0.50
C ILE A 104 -9.82 -65.40 -1.77
N LEU A 105 -9.22 -64.79 -2.81
CA LEU A 105 -9.86 -64.54 -4.09
C LEU A 105 -10.26 -65.84 -4.80
N ASN A 106 -9.41 -66.87 -4.77
CA ASN A 106 -9.74 -68.20 -5.30
C ASN A 106 -10.94 -68.87 -4.58
N LYS A 107 -11.15 -68.58 -3.29
CA LYS A 107 -12.30 -69.10 -2.54
C LYS A 107 -13.59 -68.32 -2.82
N LEU A 108 -13.48 -67.01 -3.06
CA LEU A 108 -14.63 -66.13 -3.27
C LEU A 108 -15.15 -66.12 -4.72
N PHE A 109 -14.27 -66.33 -5.70
CA PHE A 109 -14.62 -66.26 -7.13
C PHE A 109 -14.03 -67.43 -7.93
N PRO A 110 -14.59 -68.66 -7.85
CA PRO A 110 -13.98 -69.86 -8.43
C PRO A 110 -14.01 -69.96 -9.98
N MET A 111 -14.75 -69.12 -10.72
CA MET A 111 -15.18 -69.49 -12.09
C MET A 111 -15.33 -68.39 -13.16
N ALA A 112 -14.51 -67.33 -13.21
CA ALA A 112 -14.59 -66.42 -14.38
C ALA A 112 -13.29 -65.75 -14.85
N ILE A 113 -12.31 -65.52 -13.97
CA ILE A 113 -11.06 -64.79 -14.29
C ILE A 113 -9.94 -65.41 -13.44
N SER A 114 -8.70 -65.47 -13.95
CA SER A 114 -7.56 -65.91 -13.11
C SER A 114 -7.47 -65.03 -11.86
N ALA A 115 -7.25 -65.61 -10.67
CA ALA A 115 -7.18 -64.82 -9.43
C ALA A 115 -6.10 -63.72 -9.45
N ALA A 116 -5.08 -63.87 -10.30
CA ALA A 116 -4.10 -62.84 -10.60
C ALA A 116 -4.73 -61.65 -11.33
N THR A 117 -5.39 -61.88 -12.47
CA THR A 117 -6.04 -60.81 -13.26
C THR A 117 -7.17 -60.11 -12.47
N LEU A 118 -7.95 -60.86 -11.68
CA LEU A 118 -8.96 -60.28 -10.78
C LEU A 118 -8.31 -59.46 -9.66
N GLY A 119 -7.19 -59.93 -9.11
CA GLY A 119 -6.40 -59.21 -8.11
C GLY A 119 -5.88 -57.86 -8.64
N VAL A 120 -5.39 -57.82 -9.88
CA VAL A 120 -4.94 -56.58 -10.55
C VAL A 120 -6.11 -55.59 -10.71
N LEU A 121 -7.24 -56.02 -11.27
CA LEU A 121 -8.41 -55.15 -11.48
C LEU A 121 -8.96 -54.58 -10.16
N LEU A 122 -9.07 -55.42 -9.12
CA LEU A 122 -9.52 -54.98 -7.79
C LEU A 122 -8.53 -54.04 -7.12
N THR A 123 -7.22 -54.26 -7.31
CA THR A 123 -6.17 -53.37 -6.81
C THR A 123 -6.32 -51.98 -7.43
N ILE A 124 -6.47 -51.87 -8.76
CA ILE A 124 -6.67 -50.60 -9.47
C ILE A 124 -7.95 -49.89 -9.01
N THR A 125 -9.03 -50.65 -8.85
CA THR A 125 -10.32 -50.10 -8.42
C THR A 125 -10.24 -49.57 -6.98
N LEU A 126 -9.66 -50.34 -6.08
CA LEU A 126 -9.49 -49.94 -4.67
C LEU A 126 -8.49 -48.81 -4.51
N ASP A 127 -7.50 -48.70 -5.39
CA ASP A 127 -6.57 -47.57 -5.46
C ASP A 127 -7.34 -46.29 -5.76
N CYS A 128 -8.19 -46.28 -6.81
CA CYS A 128 -9.04 -45.11 -7.11
C CYS A 128 -9.98 -44.72 -5.96
N VAL A 129 -10.56 -45.71 -5.25
CA VAL A 129 -11.39 -45.48 -4.07
C VAL A 129 -10.58 -44.89 -2.92
N MET A 130 -9.37 -45.42 -2.69
CA MET A 130 -8.43 -44.91 -1.70
C MET A 130 -8.04 -43.46 -2.02
N THR A 131 -7.66 -43.18 -3.27
CA THR A 131 -7.33 -41.83 -3.75
C THR A 131 -8.50 -40.88 -3.59
N PHE A 132 -9.74 -41.30 -3.87
CA PHE A 132 -10.93 -40.47 -3.65
C PHE A 132 -11.05 -40.04 -2.17
N PHE A 133 -10.86 -40.94 -1.22
CA PHE A 133 -10.92 -40.57 0.20
C PHE A 133 -9.68 -39.76 0.64
N GLY A 134 -8.49 -40.11 0.15
CA GLY A 134 -7.25 -39.38 0.40
C GLY A 134 -7.32 -37.94 -0.09
N SER A 135 -7.71 -37.71 -1.34
CA SER A 135 -7.86 -36.37 -1.92
C SER A 135 -9.05 -35.59 -1.34
N THR A 136 -10.11 -36.26 -0.91
CA THR A 136 -11.19 -35.62 -0.12
C THR A 136 -10.64 -35.04 1.18
N ALA A 137 -9.87 -35.84 1.92
CA ALA A 137 -9.38 -35.47 3.23
C ALA A 137 -8.24 -34.44 3.17
N ASN A 138 -7.24 -34.70 2.32
CA ASN A 138 -5.97 -33.97 2.29
C ASN A 138 -5.99 -32.83 1.26
N ASP A 139 -6.15 -33.17 -0.03
CA ASP A 139 -6.02 -32.21 -1.13
C ASP A 139 -7.13 -31.16 -1.13
N ALA A 140 -8.37 -31.58 -0.88
CA ALA A 140 -9.52 -30.70 -0.87
C ALA A 140 -9.70 -30.01 0.48
N ALA A 141 -9.91 -30.79 1.55
CA ALA A 141 -10.38 -30.24 2.81
C ALA A 141 -9.26 -29.71 3.72
N PHE A 142 -8.19 -30.48 3.94
CA PHE A 142 -7.08 -30.08 4.82
C PHE A 142 -6.30 -28.90 4.25
N ASN A 143 -6.01 -28.91 2.95
CA ASN A 143 -5.36 -27.77 2.32
C ASN A 143 -6.25 -26.52 2.28
N ALA A 144 -7.57 -26.65 2.10
CA ALA A 144 -8.47 -25.50 2.25
C ALA A 144 -8.49 -24.98 3.70
N TRP A 145 -8.55 -25.88 4.68
CA TRP A 145 -8.49 -25.54 6.11
C TRP A 145 -7.21 -24.77 6.48
N ILE A 146 -6.05 -25.17 5.95
CA ILE A 146 -4.80 -24.40 6.12
C ILE A 146 -4.97 -22.97 5.58
N THR A 147 -5.56 -22.80 4.38
CA THR A 147 -5.80 -21.46 3.80
C THR A 147 -6.69 -20.61 4.70
N ASP A 148 -7.76 -21.21 5.23
CA ASP A 148 -8.79 -20.54 6.02
C ASP A 148 -8.30 -20.19 7.44
N CYS A 149 -7.32 -20.93 7.98
CA CYS A 149 -6.76 -20.71 9.32
C CYS A 149 -5.45 -19.89 9.34
N THR A 150 -4.91 -19.51 8.19
CA THR A 150 -3.62 -18.80 8.07
C THR A 150 -3.76 -17.46 7.34
N ASP A 151 -2.80 -16.57 7.56
CA ASP A 151 -2.74 -15.24 6.96
C ASP A 151 -1.35 -14.93 6.41
N THR A 152 -1.19 -13.76 5.78
CA THR A 152 0.06 -13.34 5.13
C THR A 152 1.26 -13.23 6.07
N SER A 153 1.06 -13.27 7.39
CA SER A 153 2.15 -13.23 8.38
C SER A 153 2.74 -14.59 8.71
N ASN A 154 2.06 -15.69 8.36
CA ASN A 154 2.44 -17.04 8.78
C ASN A 154 2.29 -18.13 7.69
N ARG A 155 1.72 -17.80 6.52
CA ARG A 155 1.51 -18.75 5.41
C ARG A 155 2.81 -19.35 4.88
N GLY A 156 3.88 -18.58 4.80
CA GLY A 156 5.20 -19.06 4.40
C GLY A 156 5.74 -20.10 5.37
N ALA A 157 5.71 -19.82 6.67
CA ALA A 157 6.15 -20.78 7.69
C ALA A 157 5.33 -22.09 7.65
N VAL A 158 4.01 -21.99 7.45
CA VAL A 158 3.12 -23.16 7.36
C VAL A 158 3.41 -23.98 6.10
N GLU A 159 3.52 -23.34 4.94
CA GLU A 159 3.87 -24.04 3.69
C GLU A 159 5.29 -24.59 3.69
N GLY A 160 6.23 -23.94 4.38
CA GLY A 160 7.59 -24.47 4.57
C GLY A 160 7.58 -25.82 5.29
N ILE A 161 6.74 -25.99 6.31
CA ILE A 161 6.55 -27.28 7.00
C ILE A 161 5.82 -28.27 6.08
N ASN A 162 4.73 -27.84 5.44
CA ASN A 162 3.93 -28.72 4.57
C ASN A 162 4.75 -29.28 3.39
N ALA A 163 5.57 -28.43 2.74
CA ALA A 163 6.36 -28.79 1.57
C ALA A 163 7.48 -29.81 1.87
N MET A 164 8.00 -29.87 3.10
CA MET A 164 9.03 -30.86 3.46
C MET A 164 8.48 -32.24 3.83
N MET A 165 7.18 -32.35 4.13
CA MET A 165 6.55 -33.60 4.61
C MET A 165 6.68 -34.80 3.67
N PRO A 166 6.56 -34.65 2.33
CA PRO A 166 6.72 -35.79 1.43
C PRO A 166 8.07 -36.51 1.60
N LEU A 167 9.15 -35.75 1.80
CA LEU A 167 10.48 -36.32 1.97
C LEU A 167 10.68 -36.98 3.33
N VAL A 168 10.14 -36.37 4.39
CA VAL A 168 10.13 -36.96 5.73
C VAL A 168 9.35 -38.27 5.71
N ALA A 169 8.20 -38.30 5.02
CA ALA A 169 7.38 -39.50 4.86
C ALA A 169 8.13 -40.61 4.11
N ILE A 170 8.86 -40.28 3.03
CA ILE A 170 9.69 -41.27 2.32
C ILE A 170 10.71 -41.91 3.25
N LEU A 171 11.41 -41.12 4.09
CA LEU A 171 12.37 -41.65 5.06
C LEU A 171 11.71 -42.56 6.10
N VAL A 172 10.53 -42.16 6.60
CA VAL A 172 9.74 -42.97 7.56
C VAL A 172 9.32 -44.30 6.94
N VAL A 173 8.78 -44.28 5.72
CA VAL A 173 8.32 -45.50 5.03
C VAL A 173 9.51 -46.40 4.71
N PHE A 174 10.59 -45.88 4.14
CA PHE A 174 11.78 -46.67 3.82
C PHE A 174 12.37 -47.31 5.08
N GLY A 175 12.57 -46.55 6.14
CA GLY A 175 13.09 -47.08 7.40
C GLY A 175 12.18 -48.15 8.01
N SER A 176 10.86 -47.99 7.90
CA SER A 176 9.88 -48.96 8.43
C SER A 176 9.77 -50.23 7.59
N PHE A 177 9.85 -50.11 6.26
CA PHE A 177 9.64 -51.23 5.33
C PHE A 177 10.87 -52.15 5.22
N MET A 178 12.06 -51.68 5.60
CA MET A 178 13.28 -52.49 5.65
C MET A 178 13.19 -53.74 6.54
N PHE A 179 12.25 -53.76 7.50
CA PHE A 179 12.03 -54.90 8.39
C PHE A 179 11.09 -55.97 7.81
N PHE A 180 10.56 -55.75 6.59
CA PHE A 180 9.58 -56.63 5.97
C PHE A 180 10.09 -57.26 4.68
N ASP A 181 9.74 -58.53 4.48
CA ASP A 181 10.00 -59.26 3.23
C ASP A 181 8.84 -59.01 2.25
N LEU A 182 9.04 -58.07 1.31
CA LEU A 182 8.00 -57.62 0.37
C LEU A 182 7.61 -58.68 -0.69
N ALA A 183 8.30 -59.82 -0.74
CA ALA A 183 7.88 -60.95 -1.57
C ALA A 183 6.78 -61.80 -0.91
N LYS A 184 6.55 -61.65 0.40
CA LYS A 184 5.56 -62.44 1.16
C LYS A 184 4.24 -61.69 1.34
N ALA A 185 3.13 -62.36 1.03
CA ALA A 185 1.78 -61.84 1.23
C ALA A 185 1.45 -61.48 2.70
N SER A 186 2.07 -62.18 3.66
CA SER A 186 1.92 -61.88 5.10
C SER A 186 2.48 -60.50 5.47
N SER A 187 3.59 -60.09 4.84
CA SER A 187 4.20 -58.78 5.07
C SER A 187 3.27 -57.64 4.63
N TRP A 188 2.67 -57.76 3.44
CA TRP A 188 1.71 -56.79 2.92
C TRP A 188 0.44 -56.68 3.78
N THR A 189 -0.02 -57.80 4.32
CA THR A 189 -1.16 -57.82 5.25
C THR A 189 -0.85 -57.01 6.51
N ILE A 190 0.35 -57.15 7.08
CA ILE A 190 0.77 -56.39 8.27
C ILE A 190 0.95 -54.91 7.91
N ILE A 191 1.60 -54.61 6.80
CA ILE A 191 1.87 -53.24 6.33
C ILE A 191 0.57 -52.46 6.13
N PHE A 192 -0.37 -52.97 5.33
CA PHE A 192 -1.65 -52.29 5.10
C PHE A 192 -2.48 -52.17 6.38
N SER A 193 -2.41 -53.16 7.27
CA SER A 193 -3.09 -53.08 8.57
C SER A 193 -2.51 -51.96 9.44
N LEU A 194 -1.18 -51.88 9.56
CA LEU A 194 -0.51 -50.85 10.37
C LEU A 194 -0.81 -49.45 9.84
N ILE A 195 -0.67 -49.24 8.52
CA ILE A 195 -0.93 -47.93 7.91
C ILE A 195 -2.41 -47.58 8.02
N GLY A 196 -3.32 -48.52 7.74
CA GLY A 196 -4.76 -48.33 7.88
C GLY A 196 -5.14 -47.90 9.30
N ILE A 197 -4.60 -48.54 10.34
CA ILE A 197 -4.82 -48.17 11.74
C ILE A 197 -4.34 -46.75 12.00
N VAL A 198 -3.10 -46.42 11.61
CA VAL A 198 -2.51 -45.09 11.85
C VAL A 198 -3.33 -43.99 11.17
N VAL A 199 -3.80 -44.23 9.94
CA VAL A 199 -4.63 -43.29 9.17
C VAL A 199 -6.03 -43.12 9.79
N ILE A 200 -6.63 -44.19 10.33
CA ILE A 200 -7.90 -44.08 11.09
C ILE A 200 -7.70 -43.30 12.39
N LEU A 201 -6.66 -43.63 13.14
CA LEU A 201 -6.35 -42.99 14.43
C LEU A 201 -6.12 -41.49 14.26
N ILE A 202 -5.44 -41.06 13.18
CA ILE A 202 -5.28 -39.62 12.94
C ILE A 202 -6.61 -38.94 12.59
N GLY A 203 -7.50 -39.60 11.83
CA GLY A 203 -8.84 -39.09 11.54
C GLY A 203 -9.68 -38.89 12.81
N ILE A 204 -9.61 -39.84 13.76
CA ILE A 204 -10.25 -39.73 15.08
C ILE A 204 -9.62 -38.61 15.90
N LEU A 205 -8.29 -38.53 15.94
CA LEU A 205 -7.56 -37.47 16.64
C LEU A 205 -7.90 -36.08 16.10
N GLY A 206 -8.18 -35.97 14.80
CA GLY A 206 -8.65 -34.75 14.15
C GLY A 206 -9.92 -34.16 14.75
N ILE A 207 -10.81 -35.00 15.30
CA ILE A 207 -12.02 -34.55 15.99
C ILE A 207 -11.64 -33.64 17.18
N PHE A 208 -10.50 -33.90 17.82
CA PHE A 208 -10.00 -33.14 18.95
C PHE A 208 -8.95 -32.11 18.58
N LEU A 209 -8.20 -32.28 17.49
CA LEU A 209 -7.15 -31.33 17.10
C LEU A 209 -7.64 -30.24 16.15
N ILE A 210 -8.46 -30.56 15.15
CA ILE A 210 -8.90 -29.62 14.11
C ILE A 210 -10.04 -28.74 14.65
N LYS A 211 -9.81 -27.42 14.58
CA LYS A 211 -10.82 -26.40 14.90
C LYS A 211 -11.48 -25.95 13.59
N GLU A 212 -12.81 -25.87 13.59
CA GLU A 212 -13.57 -25.40 12.44
C GLU A 212 -13.35 -23.89 12.23
N PRO A 213 -12.95 -23.43 11.03
CA PRO A 213 -12.87 -22.02 10.70
C PRO A 213 -14.25 -21.38 10.55
N ALA A 214 -14.36 -20.08 10.80
CA ALA A 214 -15.60 -19.33 10.69
C ALA A 214 -15.93 -18.98 9.22
N ILE A 215 -16.36 -19.99 8.45
CA ILE A 215 -16.70 -19.84 7.02
C ILE A 215 -18.22 -19.69 6.88
N LYS A 216 -18.67 -18.69 6.11
CA LYS A 216 -20.07 -18.58 5.69
C LYS A 216 -20.36 -19.55 4.54
N PRO A 217 -21.39 -20.40 4.62
CA PRO A 217 -21.81 -21.26 3.52
C PRO A 217 -22.05 -20.47 2.23
N SER A 218 -21.61 -21.00 1.10
CA SER A 218 -21.81 -20.37 -0.21
C SER A 218 -23.29 -20.40 -0.63
N GLU A 219 -23.87 -19.24 -0.93
CA GLU A 219 -25.26 -19.09 -1.41
C GLU A 219 -25.45 -19.49 -2.90
N THR A 220 -24.36 -19.70 -3.64
CA THR A 220 -24.39 -20.06 -5.06
C THR A 220 -24.58 -21.56 -5.29
N GLY A 221 -25.20 -21.92 -6.43
CA GLY A 221 -25.48 -23.32 -6.77
C GLY A 221 -24.21 -24.18 -6.87
N TYR A 222 -24.28 -25.46 -6.47
CA TYR A 222 -23.13 -26.38 -6.43
C TYR A 222 -22.40 -26.51 -7.78
N PHE A 223 -23.15 -26.67 -8.88
CA PHE A 223 -22.56 -26.72 -10.22
C PHE A 223 -21.90 -25.40 -10.64
N GLN A 224 -22.44 -24.26 -10.21
CA GLN A 224 -21.81 -22.97 -10.45
C GLN A 224 -20.48 -22.86 -9.69
N ASN A 225 -20.41 -23.46 -8.50
CA ASN A 225 -19.21 -23.47 -7.67
C ASN A 225 -18.07 -24.30 -8.26
N ILE A 226 -18.39 -25.48 -8.82
CA ILE A 226 -17.42 -26.36 -9.50
C ILE A 226 -16.70 -25.61 -10.63
N PHE A 227 -17.45 -24.91 -11.47
CA PHE A 227 -16.89 -24.22 -12.63
C PHE A 227 -16.41 -22.79 -12.31
N HIS A 228 -16.59 -22.28 -11.09
CA HIS A 228 -16.29 -20.90 -10.74
C HIS A 228 -14.83 -20.51 -11.03
N GLY A 229 -13.89 -21.38 -10.66
CA GLY A 229 -12.45 -21.22 -10.91
C GLY A 229 -12.04 -21.37 -12.38
N PHE A 230 -12.91 -21.90 -13.24
CA PHE A 230 -12.59 -22.07 -14.66
C PHE A 230 -13.23 -20.98 -15.55
N ARG A 231 -14.06 -20.10 -14.98
CA ARG A 231 -14.71 -19.00 -15.73
C ARG A 231 -13.71 -17.94 -16.15
N LEU A 232 -13.82 -17.48 -17.40
CA LEU A 232 -12.97 -16.42 -17.94
C LEU A 232 -13.09 -15.09 -17.15
N SER A 233 -14.26 -14.77 -16.61
CA SER A 233 -14.46 -13.60 -15.75
C SER A 233 -13.69 -13.72 -14.43
N THR A 234 -13.69 -14.90 -13.80
CA THR A 234 -12.91 -15.18 -12.58
C THR A 234 -11.41 -15.08 -12.86
N VAL A 235 -10.95 -15.59 -14.01
CA VAL A 235 -9.56 -15.48 -14.45
C VAL A 235 -9.13 -14.02 -14.61
N ARG A 236 -9.94 -13.21 -15.30
CA ARG A 236 -9.65 -11.78 -15.49
C ARG A 236 -9.63 -11.02 -14.16
N ASN A 237 -10.59 -11.27 -13.28
CA ASN A 237 -10.69 -10.58 -11.99
C ASN A 237 -9.58 -10.98 -11.00
N ASN A 238 -8.99 -12.16 -11.16
CA ASN A 238 -7.93 -12.67 -10.27
C ASN A 238 -6.64 -12.96 -11.05
N THR A 239 -6.28 -12.11 -12.03
CA THR A 239 -5.18 -12.34 -12.97
C THR A 239 -3.87 -12.76 -12.26
N THR A 240 -3.54 -12.16 -11.11
CA THR A 240 -2.33 -12.49 -10.34
C THR A 240 -2.31 -13.94 -9.85
N LEU A 241 -3.43 -14.47 -9.34
CA LEU A 241 -3.54 -15.86 -8.89
C LEU A 241 -3.28 -16.84 -10.04
N TYR A 242 -3.88 -16.60 -11.21
CA TYR A 242 -3.72 -17.50 -12.36
C TYR A 242 -2.32 -17.42 -12.97
N LEU A 243 -1.66 -16.26 -12.92
CA LEU A 243 -0.25 -16.15 -13.30
C LEU A 243 0.64 -16.96 -12.35
N ILE A 244 0.36 -16.93 -11.03
CA ILE A 244 1.07 -17.74 -10.04
C ILE A 244 0.81 -19.23 -10.28
N LEU A 245 -0.43 -19.65 -10.53
CA LEU A 245 -0.79 -21.04 -10.85
C LEU A 245 -0.11 -21.54 -12.13
N ALA A 246 -0.02 -20.70 -13.17
CA ALA A 246 0.69 -21.03 -14.40
C ALA A 246 2.21 -21.15 -14.16
N GLY A 247 2.79 -20.22 -13.40
CA GLY A 247 4.20 -20.28 -13.01
C GLY A 247 4.50 -21.53 -12.17
N PHE A 248 3.59 -21.90 -11.28
CA PHE A 248 3.70 -23.11 -10.47
C PHE A 248 3.65 -24.40 -11.31
N ALA A 249 2.84 -24.42 -12.39
CA ALA A 249 2.82 -25.53 -13.32
C ALA A 249 4.13 -25.69 -14.08
N ILE A 250 4.69 -24.60 -14.63
CA ILE A 250 5.98 -24.64 -15.33
C ILE A 250 7.12 -25.06 -14.39
N PHE A 251 7.11 -24.55 -13.15
CA PHE A 251 8.04 -24.97 -12.11
C PHE A 251 7.99 -26.48 -11.85
N ASN A 252 6.80 -27.05 -11.69
CA ASN A 252 6.68 -28.49 -11.46
C ASN A 252 6.99 -29.32 -12.71
N ILE A 253 6.76 -28.80 -13.93
CA ILE A 253 7.20 -29.46 -15.17
C ILE A 253 8.72 -29.65 -15.16
N SER A 254 9.50 -28.64 -14.77
CA SER A 254 10.97 -28.76 -14.74
C SER A 254 11.44 -29.90 -13.82
N ILE A 255 10.70 -30.13 -12.72
CA ILE A 255 10.97 -31.21 -11.77
C ILE A 255 10.58 -32.57 -12.35
N GLN A 256 9.39 -32.68 -12.92
CA GLN A 256 8.86 -33.94 -13.46
C GLN A 256 9.59 -34.46 -14.70
N ILE A 257 10.44 -33.65 -15.34
CA ILE A 257 11.31 -34.08 -16.46
C ILE A 257 12.31 -35.17 -16.04
N PHE A 258 12.89 -35.05 -14.85
CA PHE A 258 13.95 -35.96 -14.42
C PHE A 258 13.53 -36.84 -13.23
N MET A 259 12.54 -36.43 -12.44
CA MET A 259 12.16 -37.14 -11.21
C MET A 259 11.86 -38.64 -11.41
N PRO A 260 11.12 -39.08 -12.45
CA PRO A 260 10.88 -40.50 -12.68
C PRO A 260 12.14 -41.33 -12.94
N TYR A 261 13.21 -40.68 -13.41
CA TYR A 261 14.46 -41.33 -13.82
C TYR A 261 15.58 -41.20 -12.78
N LEU A 262 15.37 -40.43 -11.71
CA LEU A 262 16.42 -40.02 -10.78
C LEU A 262 17.08 -41.20 -10.06
N ILE A 263 16.29 -42.16 -9.59
CA ILE A 263 16.80 -43.36 -8.91
C ILE A 263 17.65 -44.20 -9.87
N ILE A 264 17.13 -44.45 -11.08
CA ILE A 264 17.81 -45.25 -12.11
C ILE A 264 19.11 -44.55 -12.55
N TYR A 265 19.10 -43.22 -12.65
CA TYR A 265 20.30 -42.43 -12.94
C TYR A 265 21.39 -42.64 -11.87
N TYR A 266 21.06 -42.54 -10.58
CA TYR A 266 22.03 -42.77 -9.51
C TYR A 266 22.56 -44.20 -9.47
N GLU A 267 21.68 -45.19 -9.52
CA GLU A 267 22.07 -46.59 -9.36
C GLU A 267 22.83 -47.13 -10.58
N LYS A 268 22.30 -46.89 -11.79
CA LYS A 268 22.82 -47.52 -13.02
C LYS A 268 23.79 -46.64 -13.79
N THR A 269 23.56 -45.32 -13.82
CA THR A 269 24.40 -44.40 -14.61
C THR A 269 25.62 -43.94 -13.83
N LEU A 270 25.43 -43.55 -12.57
CA LEU A 270 26.53 -43.17 -11.67
C LEU A 270 27.16 -44.36 -10.94
N LYS A 271 26.59 -45.56 -11.07
CA LYS A 271 27.04 -46.80 -10.41
C LYS A 271 27.09 -46.67 -8.88
N MET A 272 26.18 -45.88 -8.30
CA MET A 272 26.10 -45.65 -6.86
C MET A 272 25.18 -46.69 -6.20
N SER A 273 25.74 -47.83 -5.81
CA SER A 273 24.98 -48.93 -5.18
C SER A 273 24.34 -48.55 -3.83
N ASN A 274 24.91 -47.60 -3.10
CA ASN A 274 24.42 -47.09 -1.81
C ASN A 274 23.84 -45.66 -1.90
N TYR A 275 23.22 -45.29 -3.02
CA TYR A 275 22.73 -43.92 -3.25
C TYR A 275 21.79 -43.42 -2.14
N VAL A 276 21.02 -44.31 -1.49
CA VAL A 276 20.11 -43.96 -0.38
C VAL A 276 20.86 -43.36 0.80
N ILE A 277 22.00 -43.94 1.21
CA ILE A 277 22.83 -43.45 2.33
C ILE A 277 23.43 -42.08 1.99
N ILE A 278 23.71 -41.84 0.71
CA ILE A 278 24.31 -40.59 0.23
C ILE A 278 23.23 -39.49 0.11
N MET A 279 22.02 -39.83 -0.31
CA MET A 279 20.94 -38.87 -0.56
C MET A 279 20.10 -38.54 0.68
N ALA A 280 19.99 -39.44 1.65
CA ALA A 280 19.22 -39.21 2.87
C ALA A 280 19.68 -37.96 3.66
N PRO A 281 20.99 -37.69 3.85
CA PRO A 281 21.44 -36.44 4.45
C PRO A 281 21.05 -35.20 3.65
N ALA A 282 21.11 -35.26 2.32
CA ALA A 282 20.71 -34.13 1.46
C ALA A 282 19.21 -33.82 1.61
N ILE A 283 18.38 -34.84 1.70
CA ILE A 283 16.95 -34.72 1.94
C ILE A 283 16.65 -34.06 3.29
N VAL A 284 17.32 -34.50 4.36
CA VAL A 284 17.14 -33.92 5.71
C VAL A 284 17.57 -32.46 5.72
N LEU A 285 18.73 -32.14 5.16
CA LEU A 285 19.24 -30.77 5.08
C LEU A 285 18.32 -29.86 4.24
N ALA A 286 17.82 -30.33 3.10
CA ALA A 286 16.88 -29.58 2.28
C ALA A 286 15.55 -29.34 2.99
N SER A 287 15.07 -30.32 3.77
CA SER A 287 13.85 -30.20 4.58
C SER A 287 13.98 -29.12 5.65
N VAL A 288 15.10 -29.11 6.40
CA VAL A 288 15.40 -28.08 7.40
C VAL A 288 15.53 -26.70 6.74
N CYS A 289 16.24 -26.62 5.61
CA CYS A 289 16.38 -25.39 4.84
C CYS A 289 15.01 -24.82 4.45
N THR A 290 14.09 -25.67 3.99
CA THR A 290 12.74 -25.27 3.55
C THR A 290 11.87 -24.75 4.69
N ALA A 291 11.91 -25.40 5.86
CA ALA A 291 11.19 -24.93 7.04
C ALA A 291 11.65 -23.53 7.48
N ILE A 292 12.94 -23.23 7.36
CA ILE A 292 13.50 -21.90 7.63
C ILE A 292 13.10 -20.92 6.52
N TRP A 293 13.17 -21.35 5.26
CA TRP A 293 12.88 -20.52 4.10
C TRP A 293 11.44 -20.03 4.04
N GLY A 294 10.49 -20.84 4.53
CA GLY A 294 9.10 -20.42 4.72
C GLY A 294 8.97 -19.13 5.55
N LYS A 295 9.76 -18.99 6.63
CA LYS A 295 9.78 -17.75 7.44
C LYS A 295 10.41 -16.57 6.71
N VAL A 296 11.34 -16.84 5.78
CA VAL A 296 11.94 -15.80 4.93
C VAL A 296 10.89 -15.24 3.97
N TYR A 297 10.01 -16.08 3.42
CA TYR A 297 8.86 -15.64 2.63
C TYR A 297 7.95 -14.69 3.41
N ASP A 298 7.57 -15.04 4.64
CA ASP A 298 6.71 -14.16 5.47
C ASP A 298 7.35 -12.79 5.73
N LYS A 299 8.69 -12.72 5.76
CA LYS A 299 9.43 -11.48 6.02
C LYS A 299 9.77 -10.66 4.78
N LYS A 300 10.04 -11.32 3.65
CA LYS A 300 10.62 -10.69 2.44
C LYS A 300 9.70 -10.76 1.21
N GLY A 301 8.60 -11.50 1.29
CA GLY A 301 7.60 -11.66 0.24
C GLY A 301 8.05 -12.50 -0.96
N PHE A 302 7.13 -12.71 -1.89
CA PHE A 302 7.32 -13.58 -3.06
C PHE A 302 8.54 -13.21 -3.91
N LYS A 303 8.71 -11.93 -4.28
CA LYS A 303 9.77 -11.46 -5.18
C LYS A 303 11.16 -11.89 -4.70
N PHE A 304 11.46 -11.66 -3.43
CA PHE A 304 12.77 -12.00 -2.88
C PHE A 304 12.93 -13.52 -2.81
N SER A 305 11.96 -14.22 -2.24
CA SER A 305 12.10 -15.66 -1.98
C SER A 305 12.15 -16.51 -3.24
N ILE A 306 11.36 -16.19 -4.28
CA ILE A 306 11.33 -17.00 -5.50
C ILE A 306 12.62 -16.92 -6.31
N ILE A 307 13.28 -15.75 -6.33
CA ILE A 307 14.53 -15.55 -7.07
C ILE A 307 15.61 -16.51 -6.54
N PHE A 308 15.77 -16.60 -5.22
CA PHE A 308 16.76 -17.48 -4.61
C PHE A 308 16.39 -18.96 -4.73
N SER A 309 15.11 -19.32 -4.60
CA SER A 309 14.64 -20.69 -4.86
C SER A 309 15.00 -21.14 -6.28
N MET A 310 14.82 -20.26 -7.27
CA MET A 310 15.21 -20.54 -8.66
C MET A 310 16.71 -20.61 -8.87
N LEU A 311 17.49 -19.75 -8.22
CA LEU A 311 18.96 -19.79 -8.30
C LEU A 311 19.51 -21.13 -7.76
N TRP A 312 19.01 -21.60 -6.62
CA TRP A 312 19.40 -22.91 -6.09
C TRP A 312 19.00 -24.06 -7.01
N LEU A 313 17.77 -24.02 -7.55
CA LEU A 313 17.28 -25.05 -8.45
C LEU A 313 18.15 -25.15 -9.72
N CYS A 314 18.38 -24.02 -10.39
CA CYS A 314 19.20 -23.96 -11.60
C CYS A 314 20.66 -24.35 -11.32
N ALA A 315 21.24 -23.89 -10.20
CA ALA A 315 22.59 -24.29 -9.80
C ALA A 315 22.70 -25.81 -9.60
N GLY A 316 21.69 -26.43 -8.97
CA GLY A 316 21.63 -27.88 -8.80
C GLY A 316 21.63 -28.63 -10.14
N TYR A 317 20.79 -28.21 -11.09
CA TYR A 317 20.76 -28.81 -12.44
C TYR A 317 22.08 -28.68 -13.18
N ILE A 318 22.73 -27.51 -13.11
CA ILE A 318 24.02 -27.26 -13.76
C ILE A 318 25.09 -28.20 -13.19
N VAL A 319 25.18 -28.30 -11.85
CA VAL A 319 26.16 -29.19 -11.20
C VAL A 319 25.92 -30.64 -11.63
N LEU A 320 24.68 -31.13 -11.56
CA LEU A 320 24.33 -32.51 -11.91
C LEU A 320 24.56 -32.85 -13.39
N PHE A 321 24.57 -31.85 -14.28
CA PHE A 321 24.89 -32.05 -15.69
C PHE A 321 26.39 -32.31 -15.94
N PHE A 322 27.27 -31.62 -15.22
CA PHE A 322 28.71 -31.63 -15.52
C PHE A 322 29.53 -32.68 -14.74
N THR A 323 28.97 -33.30 -13.70
CA THR A 323 29.73 -34.17 -12.80
C THR A 323 29.06 -35.51 -12.56
N THR A 324 29.89 -36.54 -12.39
CA THR A 324 29.50 -37.90 -12.02
C THR A 324 30.16 -38.34 -10.71
N SER A 325 30.98 -37.48 -10.10
CA SER A 325 31.69 -37.76 -8.85
C SER A 325 30.75 -37.61 -7.64
N VAL A 326 30.88 -38.50 -6.66
CA VAL A 326 29.96 -38.63 -5.52
C VAL A 326 29.74 -37.31 -4.77
N VAL A 327 30.80 -36.58 -4.40
CA VAL A 327 30.69 -35.35 -3.60
C VAL A 327 30.03 -34.20 -4.36
N PRO A 328 30.45 -33.85 -5.60
CA PRO A 328 29.74 -32.84 -6.39
C PRO A 328 28.28 -33.21 -6.70
N VAL A 329 27.98 -34.50 -6.94
CA VAL A 329 26.61 -34.98 -7.15
C VAL A 329 25.75 -34.78 -5.91
N PHE A 330 26.30 -35.04 -4.72
CA PHE A 330 25.63 -34.75 -3.45
C PHE A 330 25.31 -33.25 -3.31
N ILE A 331 26.28 -32.37 -3.59
CA ILE A 331 26.09 -30.91 -3.53
C ILE A 331 25.04 -30.45 -4.54
N GLY A 332 25.11 -30.91 -5.79
CA GLY A 332 24.15 -30.59 -6.84
C GLY A 332 22.74 -31.04 -6.47
N SER A 333 22.62 -32.25 -5.91
CA SER A 333 21.36 -32.79 -5.40
C SER A 333 20.78 -31.97 -4.26
N LEU A 334 21.61 -31.57 -3.29
CA LEU A 334 21.20 -30.73 -2.17
C LEU A 334 20.68 -29.38 -2.67
N LEU A 335 21.41 -28.71 -3.56
CA LEU A 335 20.99 -27.43 -4.14
C LEU A 335 19.67 -27.56 -4.91
N MET A 336 19.55 -28.57 -5.76
CA MET A 336 18.34 -28.87 -6.50
C MET A 336 17.14 -29.10 -5.56
N MET A 337 17.32 -29.90 -4.50
CA MET A 337 16.26 -30.20 -3.54
C MET A 337 15.90 -28.97 -2.69
N CYS A 338 16.87 -28.16 -2.27
CA CYS A 338 16.61 -26.88 -1.60
C CYS A 338 15.80 -25.95 -2.51
N GLY A 339 16.18 -25.81 -3.79
CA GLY A 339 15.45 -25.02 -4.76
C GLY A 339 14.03 -25.53 -5.00
N TYR A 340 13.86 -26.85 -5.15
CA TYR A 340 12.57 -27.50 -5.33
C TYR A 340 11.63 -27.24 -4.15
N LEU A 341 12.03 -27.64 -2.95
CA LEU A 341 11.18 -27.58 -1.75
C LEU A 341 10.89 -26.13 -1.35
N SER A 342 11.88 -25.24 -1.43
CA SER A 342 11.66 -23.82 -1.17
C SER A 342 10.73 -23.19 -2.23
N GLY A 343 10.86 -23.55 -3.50
CA GLY A 343 9.95 -23.11 -4.55
C GLY A 343 8.53 -23.61 -4.34
N MET A 344 8.34 -24.86 -3.92
CA MET A 344 7.04 -25.42 -3.53
C MET A 344 6.39 -24.63 -2.40
N ALA A 345 7.15 -24.30 -1.36
CA ALA A 345 6.67 -23.49 -0.25
C ALA A 345 6.30 -22.06 -0.68
N VAL A 346 7.14 -21.42 -1.51
CA VAL A 346 6.93 -20.03 -1.98
C VAL A 346 5.71 -19.92 -2.90
N PHE A 347 5.57 -20.82 -3.88
CA PHE A 347 4.38 -20.83 -4.74
C PHE A 347 3.12 -21.23 -3.95
N GLY A 348 3.22 -22.22 -3.06
CA GLY A 348 2.12 -22.62 -2.19
C GLY A 348 1.60 -21.46 -1.34
N ALA A 349 2.51 -20.72 -0.70
CA ALA A 349 2.14 -19.56 0.12
C ALA A 349 1.51 -18.45 -0.73
N ALA A 350 2.08 -18.16 -1.90
CA ALA A 350 1.55 -17.15 -2.81
C ALA A 350 0.16 -17.51 -3.37
N ILE A 351 -0.09 -18.78 -3.70
CA ILE A 351 -1.42 -19.25 -4.11
C ILE A 351 -2.43 -18.97 -3.01
N ARG A 352 -2.08 -19.25 -1.75
CA ARG A 352 -2.95 -18.94 -0.59
C ARG A 352 -3.18 -17.45 -0.41
N ASP A 353 -2.14 -16.63 -0.59
CA ASP A 353 -2.20 -15.17 -0.52
C ASP A 353 -3.19 -14.55 -1.51
N TYR A 354 -3.27 -15.11 -2.71
CA TYR A 354 -4.14 -14.60 -3.76
C TYR A 354 -5.44 -15.39 -3.93
N THR A 355 -5.69 -16.42 -3.11
CA THR A 355 -6.96 -17.16 -3.12
C THR A 355 -8.07 -16.29 -2.50
N PRO A 356 -9.20 -16.07 -3.20
CA PRO A 356 -10.29 -15.26 -2.66
C PRO A 356 -10.86 -15.82 -1.36
N ALA A 357 -11.14 -14.92 -0.40
CA ALA A 357 -11.69 -15.30 0.91
C ALA A 357 -13.01 -16.06 0.78
N GLY A 358 -13.19 -17.09 1.60
CA GLY A 358 -14.39 -17.94 1.60
C GLY A 358 -14.54 -18.86 0.39
N LYS A 359 -13.55 -18.93 -0.50
CA LYS A 359 -13.56 -19.77 -1.71
C LYS A 359 -12.39 -20.75 -1.76
N ALA A 360 -11.75 -21.03 -0.62
CA ALA A 360 -10.51 -21.79 -0.58
C ALA A 360 -10.63 -23.20 -1.19
N GLY A 361 -11.78 -23.86 -1.03
CA GLY A 361 -12.03 -25.20 -1.56
C GLY A 361 -12.20 -25.22 -3.08
N MET A 362 -12.94 -24.26 -3.65
CA MET A 362 -13.13 -24.11 -5.10
C MET A 362 -11.82 -24.00 -5.89
N PHE A 363 -10.78 -23.42 -5.27
CA PHE A 363 -9.48 -23.19 -5.91
C PHE A 363 -8.46 -24.31 -5.65
N GLN A 364 -8.72 -25.28 -4.75
CA GLN A 364 -7.79 -26.41 -4.55
C GLN A 364 -7.68 -27.30 -5.79
N GLY A 365 -8.77 -27.48 -6.53
CA GLY A 365 -8.75 -28.20 -7.80
C GLY A 365 -7.72 -27.58 -8.77
N LEU A 366 -7.79 -26.27 -8.99
CA LEU A 366 -6.83 -25.55 -9.84
C LEU A 366 -5.38 -25.72 -9.36
N ARG A 367 -5.16 -25.74 -8.04
CA ARG A 367 -3.84 -26.01 -7.45
C ARG A 367 -3.33 -27.39 -7.82
N ILE A 368 -4.16 -28.45 -7.71
CA ILE A 368 -3.78 -29.82 -8.07
C ILE A 368 -3.51 -29.97 -9.57
N PHE A 369 -4.27 -29.27 -10.43
CA PHE A 369 -3.98 -29.22 -11.86
C PHE A 369 -2.58 -28.65 -12.14
N SER A 370 -2.23 -27.54 -11.49
CA SER A 370 -0.91 -26.91 -11.62
C SER A 370 0.21 -27.73 -10.97
N GLN A 371 -0.05 -28.43 -9.87
CA GLN A 371 0.99 -29.11 -9.09
C GLN A 371 1.26 -30.54 -9.59
N VAL A 372 0.22 -31.26 -9.97
CA VAL A 372 0.27 -32.72 -10.20
C VAL A 372 -0.10 -33.06 -11.64
N LEU A 373 -1.30 -32.72 -12.10
CA LEU A 373 -1.82 -33.23 -13.37
C LEU A 373 -1.03 -32.73 -14.59
N ILE A 374 -0.90 -31.41 -14.75
CA ILE A 374 -0.19 -30.82 -15.90
C ILE A 374 1.30 -31.22 -15.88
N PRO A 375 2.02 -31.09 -14.75
CA PRO A 375 3.42 -31.52 -14.67
C PRO A 375 3.63 -33.00 -14.87
N GLY A 376 2.75 -33.85 -14.30
CA GLY A 376 2.85 -35.30 -14.36
C GLY A 376 2.63 -35.87 -15.77
N VAL A 377 1.98 -35.13 -16.67
CA VAL A 377 1.84 -35.52 -18.08
C VAL A 377 2.98 -34.94 -18.93
N ILE A 378 3.25 -33.64 -18.79
CA ILE A 378 4.19 -32.93 -19.67
C ILE A 378 5.64 -33.26 -19.32
N GLY A 379 5.98 -33.32 -18.04
CA GLY A 379 7.36 -33.57 -17.57
C GLY A 379 7.91 -34.91 -18.07
N PRO A 380 7.26 -36.05 -17.78
CA PRO A 380 7.72 -37.35 -18.25
C PRO A 380 7.74 -37.47 -19.77
N ALA A 381 6.82 -36.82 -20.49
CA ALA A 381 6.83 -36.80 -21.96
C ALA A 381 8.09 -36.10 -22.53
N ILE A 382 8.50 -34.97 -21.94
CA ILE A 382 9.75 -34.27 -22.30
C ILE A 382 10.96 -35.13 -21.92
N GLY A 383 10.97 -35.73 -20.73
CA GLY A 383 12.05 -36.60 -20.29
C GLY A 383 12.24 -37.83 -21.19
N ALA A 384 11.14 -38.48 -21.59
CA ALA A 384 11.16 -39.59 -22.54
C ALA A 384 11.69 -39.17 -23.93
N LEU A 385 11.32 -37.97 -24.41
CA LEU A 385 11.82 -37.44 -25.68
C LEU A 385 13.34 -37.24 -25.65
N VAL A 386 13.87 -36.71 -24.54
CA VAL A 386 15.32 -36.51 -24.34
C VAL A 386 16.07 -37.83 -24.31
N LEU A 387 15.42 -38.89 -23.82
CA LEU A 387 16.00 -40.22 -23.66
C LEU A 387 15.74 -41.17 -24.85
N LYS A 388 15.10 -40.70 -25.93
CA LYS A 388 14.72 -41.55 -27.09
C LYS A 388 15.90 -42.33 -27.70
N ASN A 389 17.10 -41.76 -27.65
CA ASN A 389 18.34 -42.37 -28.17
C ASN A 389 19.31 -42.77 -27.06
N ALA A 390 18.83 -42.95 -25.83
CA ALA A 390 19.66 -43.38 -24.72
C ALA A 390 20.15 -44.83 -24.89
N GLN A 391 21.32 -45.12 -24.32
CA GLN A 391 21.89 -46.46 -24.33
C GLN A 391 20.94 -47.44 -23.63
N LEU A 392 20.73 -48.62 -24.21
CA LEU A 392 19.91 -49.67 -23.59
C LEU A 392 20.78 -50.55 -22.69
N ILE A 393 20.25 -50.92 -21.53
CA ILE A 393 20.81 -51.90 -20.60
C ILE A 393 19.89 -53.12 -20.53
N THR A 394 20.47 -54.32 -20.49
CA THR A 394 19.72 -55.56 -20.29
C THR A 394 19.51 -55.76 -18.79
N ASN A 395 18.24 -55.82 -18.38
CA ASN A 395 17.83 -56.08 -17.01
C ASN A 395 18.00 -57.56 -16.66
N ASN A 396 17.94 -57.88 -15.35
CA ASN A 396 18.10 -59.25 -14.84
C ASN A 396 17.00 -60.23 -15.31
N ASP A 397 15.89 -59.72 -15.85
CA ASP A 397 14.76 -60.47 -16.40
C ASP A 397 14.83 -60.65 -17.93
N GLY A 398 15.91 -60.20 -18.58
CA GLY A 398 16.10 -60.28 -20.03
C GLY A 398 15.47 -59.15 -20.84
N THR A 399 14.81 -58.17 -20.21
CA THR A 399 14.24 -56.99 -20.88
C THR A 399 15.29 -55.89 -21.07
N THR A 400 15.10 -55.01 -22.06
CA THR A 400 15.99 -53.86 -22.29
C THR A 400 15.37 -52.57 -21.73
N SER A 401 16.04 -51.91 -20.80
CA SER A 401 15.68 -50.58 -20.28
C SER A 401 16.61 -49.50 -20.81
N PHE A 402 16.12 -48.27 -21.01
CA PHE A 402 16.98 -47.14 -21.35
C PHE A 402 17.80 -46.69 -20.13
N LEU A 403 19.04 -46.25 -20.36
CA LEU A 403 19.93 -45.69 -19.36
C LEU A 403 19.78 -44.16 -19.35
N PRO A 404 19.14 -43.57 -18.31
CA PRO A 404 19.01 -42.12 -18.23
C PRO A 404 20.39 -41.47 -18.28
N ASN A 405 20.53 -40.39 -19.04
CA ASN A 405 21.81 -39.67 -19.14
C ASN A 405 21.66 -38.23 -18.62
N LYS A 406 22.78 -37.52 -18.50
CA LYS A 406 22.83 -36.15 -17.97
C LYS A 406 21.92 -35.14 -18.69
N TYR A 407 21.47 -35.40 -19.92
CA TYR A 407 20.65 -34.46 -20.70
C TYR A 407 19.25 -34.24 -20.09
N ILE A 408 18.78 -35.11 -19.20
CA ILE A 408 17.54 -34.88 -18.43
C ILE A 408 17.63 -33.60 -17.57
N PHE A 409 18.81 -33.30 -17.01
CA PHE A 409 19.04 -32.09 -16.22
C PHE A 409 19.17 -30.84 -17.10
N ALA A 410 19.67 -30.99 -18.34
CA ALA A 410 19.69 -29.90 -19.31
C ALA A 410 18.27 -29.52 -19.75
N ALA A 411 17.40 -30.52 -20.00
CA ALA A 411 16.00 -30.28 -20.32
C ALA A 411 15.24 -29.66 -19.14
N ALA A 412 15.49 -30.12 -17.91
CA ALA A 412 14.95 -29.51 -16.70
C ALA A 412 15.39 -28.05 -16.53
N LEU A 413 16.67 -27.74 -16.80
CA LEU A 413 17.19 -26.38 -16.76
C LEU A 413 16.52 -25.47 -17.80
N LEU A 414 16.31 -25.95 -19.03
CA LEU A 414 15.60 -25.19 -20.07
C LEU A 414 14.16 -24.89 -19.64
N ALA A 415 13.44 -25.86 -19.08
CA ALA A 415 12.10 -25.64 -18.53
C ALA A 415 12.10 -24.61 -17.39
N ALA A 416 13.10 -24.63 -16.50
CA ALA A 416 13.26 -23.64 -15.44
C ALA A 416 13.60 -22.24 -15.98
N ILE A 417 14.33 -22.12 -17.09
CA ILE A 417 14.61 -20.83 -17.73
C ILE A 417 13.34 -20.23 -18.34
N VAL A 418 12.46 -21.06 -18.93
CA VAL A 418 11.15 -20.61 -19.47
C VAL A 418 10.25 -20.00 -18.39
N LEU A 419 10.47 -20.34 -17.11
CA LEU A 419 9.75 -19.75 -15.99
C LEU A 419 10.18 -18.29 -15.70
N VAL A 420 11.37 -17.86 -16.11
CA VAL A 420 11.93 -16.53 -15.77
C VAL A 420 11.06 -15.37 -16.28
N PRO A 421 10.65 -15.31 -17.57
CA PRO A 421 9.71 -14.29 -18.04
C PRO A 421 8.39 -14.28 -17.29
N MET A 422 7.89 -15.46 -16.89
CA MET A 422 6.65 -15.57 -16.13
C MET A 422 6.80 -15.05 -14.70
N ILE A 423 7.93 -15.29 -14.04
CA ILE A 423 8.25 -14.71 -12.73
C ILE A 423 8.32 -13.18 -12.81
N ILE A 424 8.94 -12.63 -13.86
CA ILE A 424 8.98 -11.17 -14.09
C ILE A 424 7.56 -10.61 -14.23
N LEU A 425 6.71 -11.29 -15.00
CA LEU A 425 5.32 -10.91 -15.19
C LEU A 425 4.53 -10.97 -13.86
N ILE A 426 4.68 -12.04 -13.08
CA ILE A 426 4.06 -12.18 -11.75
C ILE A 426 4.50 -11.00 -10.86
N ILE A 427 5.81 -10.76 -10.73
CA ILE A 427 6.35 -9.67 -9.90
C ILE A 427 5.79 -8.31 -10.32
N SER A 428 5.59 -8.07 -11.61
CA SER A 428 5.00 -6.82 -12.11
C SER A 428 3.54 -6.61 -11.71
N LYS A 429 2.82 -7.70 -11.35
CA LYS A 429 1.40 -7.73 -11.00
C LYS A 429 1.13 -7.89 -9.50
N LEU A 430 2.15 -8.13 -8.67
CA LEU A 430 2.03 -8.12 -7.22
C LEU A 430 1.77 -6.68 -6.76
N LYS A 431 0.50 -6.30 -6.61
CA LYS A 431 0.13 -5.04 -5.97
C LYS A 431 0.28 -5.19 -4.45
N PRO A 432 0.88 -4.22 -3.74
CA PRO A 432 0.75 -4.16 -2.29
C PRO A 432 -0.73 -3.93 -1.93
N ALA A 433 -1.27 -4.73 -1.02
CA ALA A 433 -2.60 -4.48 -0.45
C ALA A 433 -2.51 -3.26 0.47
N LEU A 434 -2.88 -2.10 -0.06
CA LEU A 434 -2.94 -0.85 0.71
C LEU A 434 -4.19 -0.86 1.58
N ARG A 435 -4.07 -0.29 2.78
CA ARG A 435 -5.20 -0.18 3.69
C ARG A 435 -5.92 1.13 3.47
N SER A 436 -7.24 1.09 3.47
CA SER A 436 -8.06 2.27 3.62
C SER A 436 -8.16 2.59 5.11
N LEU A 437 -7.67 3.76 5.52
CA LEU A 437 -7.69 4.21 6.91
C LEU A 437 -8.63 5.40 7.05
N LYS A 438 -9.32 5.48 8.19
CA LYS A 438 -10.27 6.55 8.50
C LYS A 438 -9.71 7.46 9.56
N THR A 439 -9.83 8.76 9.37
CA THR A 439 -9.60 9.70 10.47
C THR A 439 -10.77 9.66 11.46
N PRO A 440 -10.57 10.11 12.72
CA PRO A 440 -11.66 10.31 13.66
C PRO A 440 -12.79 11.18 13.11
N PHE A 441 -12.45 12.12 12.22
CA PHE A 441 -13.38 13.11 11.66
C PHE A 441 -14.32 12.53 10.60
N GLU A 442 -13.94 11.44 9.91
CA GLU A 442 -14.87 10.72 9.01
C GLU A 442 -15.96 9.99 9.82
N ALA A 443 -15.67 9.52 11.02
CA ALA A 443 -16.60 8.71 11.81
C ALA A 443 -17.86 9.47 12.25
N GLU A 444 -17.81 10.81 12.20
CA GLU A 444 -18.91 11.72 12.56
C GLU A 444 -19.81 12.05 11.37
N LEU A 445 -19.45 11.63 10.15
CA LEU A 445 -20.27 11.82 8.95
C LEU A 445 -21.41 10.79 8.91
N ASP A 446 -22.65 11.24 9.09
CA ASP A 446 -23.82 10.50 8.63
C ASP A 446 -24.07 10.72 7.12
N ASP A 447 -24.95 9.93 6.51
CA ASP A 447 -25.26 10.03 5.07
C ASP A 447 -25.92 11.36 4.66
N THR A 448 -26.34 12.18 5.63
CA THR A 448 -27.03 13.47 5.41
C THR A 448 -26.12 14.68 5.58
N TYR A 449 -24.95 14.50 6.17
CA TYR A 449 -24.01 15.59 6.40
C TYR A 449 -23.39 16.09 5.09
N ILE A 450 -23.52 17.40 4.85
CA ILE A 450 -22.82 18.08 3.75
C ILE A 450 -21.52 18.67 4.32
N PRO A 451 -20.36 18.28 3.77
CA PRO A 451 -19.06 18.66 4.33
C PRO A 451 -18.67 20.08 3.90
N TRP A 452 -17.88 20.76 4.75
CA TRP A 452 -17.30 22.09 4.48
C TRP A 452 -18.35 23.16 4.15
N GLN A 453 -19.36 23.31 5.01
CA GLN A 453 -20.44 24.31 4.85
C GLN A 453 -20.05 25.72 5.33
N GLU A 454 -18.97 25.83 6.10
CA GLU A 454 -18.41 27.08 6.58
C GLU A 454 -18.10 28.03 5.43
N TYR A 455 -18.25 29.34 5.67
CA TYR A 455 -17.95 30.35 4.67
C TYR A 455 -16.45 30.31 4.30
N PRO A 456 -16.07 30.07 3.03
CA PRO A 456 -14.68 29.75 2.67
C PRO A 456 -13.68 30.90 2.79
N ARG A 457 -14.14 32.16 2.92
CA ARG A 457 -13.29 33.36 3.03
C ARG A 457 -13.49 34.09 4.38
N PRO A 458 -12.80 33.68 5.46
CA PRO A 458 -13.00 34.24 6.80
C PRO A 458 -12.77 35.75 6.93
N GLN A 459 -12.02 36.36 6.01
CA GLN A 459 -11.75 37.80 5.99
C GLN A 459 -12.73 38.63 5.17
N MET A 460 -13.64 37.99 4.43
CA MET A 460 -14.63 38.67 3.59
C MET A 460 -16.00 38.01 3.76
N ARG A 461 -16.40 37.77 5.01
CA ARG A 461 -17.60 37.00 5.31
C ARG A 461 -18.86 37.81 4.98
N ARG A 462 -19.74 37.22 4.17
CA ARG A 462 -21.09 37.73 3.89
C ARG A 462 -22.16 36.79 4.43
N SER A 463 -23.35 37.33 4.63
CA SER A 463 -24.56 36.55 4.90
C SER A 463 -25.20 35.97 3.63
N SER A 464 -24.96 36.58 2.46
CA SER A 464 -25.51 36.21 1.16
C SER A 464 -24.76 35.05 0.50
N TYR A 465 -24.62 33.93 1.22
CA TYR A 465 -23.82 32.77 0.84
C TYR A 465 -24.67 31.51 0.69
N MET A 466 -24.41 30.72 -0.37
CA MET A 466 -24.97 29.39 -0.52
C MET A 466 -23.87 28.38 -0.87
N CYS A 467 -23.63 27.42 0.02
CA CYS A 467 -22.70 26.33 -0.23
C CYS A 467 -23.24 25.36 -1.29
N LEU A 468 -22.42 25.04 -2.29
CA LEU A 468 -22.70 24.04 -3.33
C LEU A 468 -21.91 22.74 -3.12
N ASN A 469 -21.43 22.45 -1.90
CA ASN A 469 -20.89 21.14 -1.56
C ASN A 469 -21.99 20.09 -1.41
N GLY A 470 -21.61 18.82 -1.38
CA GLY A 470 -22.53 17.68 -1.35
C GLY A 470 -22.40 16.78 -2.57
N LYS A 471 -23.39 15.92 -2.81
CA LYS A 471 -23.36 14.98 -3.94
C LYS A 471 -23.65 15.71 -5.26
N TRP A 472 -22.79 15.50 -6.24
CA TRP A 472 -22.96 15.95 -7.62
C TRP A 472 -23.05 14.72 -8.52
N ASP A 473 -23.80 14.84 -9.63
CA ASP A 473 -23.76 13.82 -10.68
C ASP A 473 -22.39 13.87 -11.37
N PHE A 474 -21.81 12.70 -11.60
CA PHE A 474 -20.41 12.60 -12.00
C PHE A 474 -20.14 11.47 -12.98
N SER A 475 -19.41 11.81 -14.05
CA SER A 475 -18.99 10.84 -15.06
C SER A 475 -17.53 11.05 -15.45
N ILE A 476 -16.82 9.97 -15.79
CA ILE A 476 -15.48 10.04 -16.39
C ILE A 476 -15.56 9.56 -17.83
N LEU A 477 -15.21 10.43 -18.76
CA LEU A 477 -15.18 10.14 -20.19
C LEU A 477 -13.76 9.89 -20.67
N ARG A 478 -13.56 8.85 -21.49
CA ARG A 478 -12.32 8.62 -22.24
C ARG A 478 -12.63 8.51 -23.72
N ARG A 479 -12.15 9.45 -24.54
CA ARG A 479 -12.43 9.49 -25.99
C ARG A 479 -13.94 9.35 -26.26
N ASN A 480 -14.75 10.13 -25.55
CA ASN A 480 -16.22 10.15 -25.61
C ASN A 480 -16.92 8.84 -25.18
N LYS A 481 -16.22 7.91 -24.51
CA LYS A 481 -16.84 6.73 -23.89
C LYS A 481 -16.89 6.91 -22.38
N VAL A 482 -18.06 6.67 -21.80
CA VAL A 482 -18.26 6.67 -20.35
C VAL A 482 -17.50 5.49 -19.74
N ILE A 483 -16.55 5.78 -18.86
CA ILE A 483 -15.77 4.78 -18.11
C ILE A 483 -16.26 4.64 -16.67
N TYR A 484 -16.81 5.73 -16.13
CA TYR A 484 -17.47 5.77 -14.84
C TYR A 484 -18.69 6.67 -14.96
N ASP A 485 -19.76 6.28 -14.28
CA ASP A 485 -20.99 7.04 -14.15
C ASP A 485 -21.55 6.81 -12.74
N GLY A 486 -21.91 7.87 -12.04
CA GLY A 486 -22.33 7.81 -10.65
C GLY A 486 -22.42 9.19 -10.02
N GLN A 487 -22.08 9.28 -8.73
CA GLN A 487 -22.07 10.52 -7.98
C GLN A 487 -20.72 10.72 -7.30
N ILE A 488 -20.36 11.98 -7.06
CA ILE A 488 -19.17 12.38 -6.32
C ILE A 488 -19.55 13.31 -5.17
N LEU A 489 -18.94 13.11 -4.00
CA LEU A 489 -19.07 14.03 -2.87
C LEU A 489 -18.06 15.18 -3.02
N VAL A 490 -18.57 16.36 -3.39
CA VAL A 490 -17.81 17.62 -3.43
C VAL A 490 -17.69 18.19 -2.01
N PRO A 491 -16.49 18.64 -1.57
CA PRO A 491 -15.34 18.99 -2.41
C PRO A 491 -14.17 18.01 -2.28
N PHE A 492 -14.40 16.70 -2.28
CA PHE A 492 -13.28 15.77 -2.15
C PHE A 492 -12.69 15.38 -3.52
N PRO A 493 -11.35 15.25 -3.64
CA PRO A 493 -10.68 14.76 -4.84
C PRO A 493 -11.26 13.45 -5.37
N ILE A 494 -11.27 13.25 -6.69
CA ILE A 494 -11.79 12.03 -7.34
C ILE A 494 -11.10 10.75 -6.80
N GLU A 495 -9.81 10.85 -6.49
CA GLU A 495 -9.00 9.75 -5.98
C GLU A 495 -9.27 9.40 -4.52
N SER A 496 -9.89 10.32 -3.77
CA SER A 496 -10.12 10.16 -2.33
C SER A 496 -11.24 9.15 -2.04
N ARG A 497 -11.16 8.55 -0.85
CA ARG A 497 -12.21 7.66 -0.33
C ARG A 497 -13.51 8.44 -0.09
N LEU A 498 -13.41 9.63 0.51
CA LEU A 498 -14.57 10.46 0.86
C LEU A 498 -15.37 10.91 -0.36
N SER A 499 -14.74 11.03 -1.53
CA SER A 499 -15.46 11.34 -2.78
C SER A 499 -16.47 10.27 -3.20
N GLY A 500 -16.27 9.02 -2.77
CA GLY A 500 -17.03 7.84 -3.22
C GLY A 500 -16.62 7.30 -4.60
N VAL A 501 -15.65 7.92 -5.28
CA VAL A 501 -15.25 7.53 -6.63
C VAL A 501 -14.00 6.63 -6.64
N GLU A 502 -12.96 7.00 -5.89
CA GLU A 502 -11.69 6.26 -5.76
C GLU A 502 -11.09 5.85 -7.13
N LYS A 503 -11.13 6.75 -8.11
CA LYS A 503 -10.54 6.56 -9.45
C LYS A 503 -9.43 7.56 -9.69
N GLN A 504 -8.42 7.12 -10.43
CA GLN A 504 -7.34 7.99 -10.89
C GLN A 504 -7.58 8.42 -12.33
N LEU A 505 -7.48 9.73 -12.61
CA LEU A 505 -7.56 10.25 -13.98
C LEU A 505 -6.29 9.99 -14.80
N THR A 506 -6.49 9.63 -16.08
CA THR A 506 -5.43 9.57 -17.08
C THR A 506 -5.46 10.83 -17.96
N ARG A 507 -4.37 11.08 -18.70
CA ARG A 507 -4.26 12.22 -19.62
C ARG A 507 -5.32 12.31 -20.72
N LYS A 508 -6.09 11.24 -20.95
CA LYS A 508 -7.13 11.16 -21.99
C LYS A 508 -8.53 11.25 -21.41
N ASP A 509 -8.62 11.36 -20.09
CA ASP A 509 -9.89 11.38 -19.37
C ASP A 509 -10.37 12.82 -19.20
N ILE A 510 -11.69 12.97 -19.18
CA ILE A 510 -12.38 14.20 -18.81
C ILE A 510 -13.36 13.82 -17.72
N ALA A 511 -13.28 14.49 -16.58
CA ALA A 511 -14.22 14.36 -15.48
C ALA A 511 -15.34 15.39 -15.67
N LEU A 512 -16.59 14.93 -15.66
CA LEU A 512 -17.78 15.76 -15.81
C LEU A 512 -18.51 15.81 -14.47
N TYR A 513 -18.70 17.03 -13.95
CA TYR A 513 -19.52 17.29 -12.77
C TYR A 513 -20.79 17.98 -13.20
N THR A 514 -21.95 17.57 -12.67
CA THR A 514 -23.22 18.25 -12.90
C THR A 514 -23.97 18.43 -11.59
N ARG A 515 -24.47 19.63 -11.34
CA ARG A 515 -25.34 19.93 -10.20
C ARG A 515 -26.47 20.85 -10.62
N LYS A 516 -27.66 20.50 -10.16
CA LYS A 516 -28.81 21.38 -10.23
C LYS A 516 -28.83 22.31 -9.03
N ILE A 517 -29.12 23.58 -9.28
CA ILE A 517 -29.29 24.62 -8.27
C ILE A 517 -30.64 25.31 -8.51
N THR A 518 -31.31 25.70 -7.44
CA THR A 518 -32.57 26.45 -7.53
C THR A 518 -32.30 27.86 -7.06
N ILE A 519 -32.69 28.83 -7.87
CA ILE A 519 -32.57 30.25 -7.55
C ILE A 519 -33.99 30.82 -7.45
N ASP A 520 -34.32 31.37 -6.29
CA ASP A 520 -35.62 31.99 -6.00
C ASP A 520 -35.42 33.36 -5.32
N ASP A 521 -36.54 34.05 -5.05
CA ASP A 521 -36.51 35.40 -4.47
C ASP A 521 -35.84 35.45 -3.09
N SER A 522 -35.84 34.36 -2.33
CA SER A 522 -35.23 34.33 -0.99
C SER A 522 -33.72 34.50 -1.03
N PHE A 523 -33.07 34.11 -2.14
CA PHE A 523 -31.63 34.27 -2.30
C PHE A 523 -31.23 35.65 -2.82
N TYR A 524 -32.07 36.29 -3.66
CA TYR A 524 -31.83 37.66 -4.15
C TYR A 524 -32.15 38.73 -3.09
N THR A 525 -33.20 38.53 -2.29
CA THR A 525 -33.69 39.51 -1.31
C THR A 525 -32.77 39.72 -0.11
N ALA A 526 -31.78 38.85 0.11
CA ALA A 526 -30.87 38.97 1.26
C ALA A 526 -29.96 40.21 1.23
N ALA A 527 -29.88 40.96 0.12
CA ALA A 527 -29.00 42.14 0.00
C ALA A 527 -29.37 43.14 -1.12
N ASP A 528 -30.64 43.25 -1.55
CA ASP A 528 -30.99 43.99 -2.78
C ASP A 528 -30.09 43.56 -3.97
N SER A 529 -29.85 42.25 -4.07
CA SER A 529 -28.75 41.69 -4.87
C SER A 529 -29.05 41.84 -6.37
N GLU A 530 -28.11 42.43 -7.11
CA GLU A 530 -28.18 42.57 -8.57
C GLU A 530 -27.29 41.56 -9.30
N ARG A 531 -26.29 41.00 -8.62
CA ARG A 531 -25.30 40.10 -9.21
C ARG A 531 -25.21 38.78 -8.44
N LEU A 532 -24.91 37.72 -9.20
CA LEU A 532 -24.69 36.39 -8.67
C LEU A 532 -23.32 35.86 -9.11
N LEU A 533 -22.46 35.59 -8.12
CA LEU A 533 -21.10 35.12 -8.32
C LEU A 533 -21.01 33.62 -8.01
N LEU A 534 -20.39 32.85 -8.90
CA LEU A 534 -20.04 31.45 -8.68
C LEU A 534 -18.55 31.32 -8.38
N HIS A 535 -18.24 30.77 -7.21
CA HIS A 535 -16.89 30.64 -6.71
C HIS A 535 -16.46 29.17 -6.63
N PHE A 536 -15.19 28.93 -6.95
CA PHE A 536 -14.51 27.66 -6.74
C PHE A 536 -13.28 27.92 -5.89
N GLY A 537 -13.13 27.19 -4.78
CA GLY A 537 -11.96 27.30 -3.91
C GLY A 537 -10.68 26.80 -4.58
N ALA A 538 -10.76 25.65 -5.23
CA ALA A 538 -9.69 25.09 -6.08
C ALA A 538 -10.23 23.88 -6.87
N VAL A 539 -9.75 23.75 -8.11
CA VAL A 539 -10.06 22.61 -9.00
C VAL A 539 -8.77 22.16 -9.67
N ASP A 540 -8.33 20.93 -9.42
CA ASP A 540 -7.09 20.40 -10.03
C ASP A 540 -7.42 19.66 -11.34
N GLN A 541 -6.98 20.08 -12.53
CA GLN A 541 -6.05 21.18 -12.81
C GLN A 541 -6.56 22.18 -13.85
N GLU A 542 -7.27 21.71 -14.88
CA GLU A 542 -7.89 22.55 -15.91
C GLU A 542 -9.40 22.37 -15.84
N ALA A 543 -10.15 23.46 -15.68
CA ALA A 543 -11.60 23.44 -15.52
C ALA A 543 -12.29 24.35 -16.55
N SER A 544 -13.32 23.85 -17.23
CA SER A 544 -14.25 24.66 -18.03
C SER A 544 -15.64 24.59 -17.41
N VAL A 545 -16.26 25.75 -17.19
CA VAL A 545 -17.53 25.89 -16.46
C VAL A 545 -18.66 26.26 -17.41
N PHE A 546 -19.82 25.65 -17.22
CA PHE A 546 -21.03 25.88 -18.00
C PHE A 546 -22.21 26.10 -17.06
N ILE A 547 -23.08 27.05 -17.43
CA ILE A 547 -24.38 27.28 -16.79
C ILE A 547 -25.44 27.08 -17.87
N ASN A 548 -26.41 26.20 -17.62
CA ASN A 548 -27.50 25.90 -18.56
C ASN A 548 -26.99 25.61 -20.00
N ASN A 549 -25.93 24.79 -20.10
CA ASN A 549 -25.21 24.42 -21.32
C ASN A 549 -24.46 25.56 -22.05
N LYS A 550 -24.37 26.76 -21.47
CA LYS A 550 -23.58 27.87 -22.01
C LYS A 550 -22.25 27.98 -21.26
N GLU A 551 -21.14 27.98 -21.98
CA GLU A 551 -19.81 28.14 -21.40
C GLU A 551 -19.65 29.55 -20.82
N ILE A 552 -19.23 29.65 -19.56
CA ILE A 552 -18.97 30.93 -18.89
C ILE A 552 -17.48 31.27 -18.85
N GLY A 553 -16.60 30.26 -18.89
CA GLY A 553 -15.16 30.45 -18.89
C GLY A 553 -14.38 29.22 -18.43
N SER A 554 -13.06 29.38 -18.34
CA SER A 554 -12.13 28.32 -17.93
C SER A 554 -11.05 28.82 -16.96
N HIS A 555 -10.53 27.91 -16.14
CA HIS A 555 -9.41 28.16 -15.22
C HIS A 555 -8.31 27.10 -15.39
N THR A 556 -7.06 27.49 -15.16
CA THR A 556 -5.90 26.58 -15.13
C THR A 556 -5.10 26.89 -13.88
N GLY A 557 -4.90 25.88 -13.04
CA GLY A 557 -4.26 26.01 -11.73
C GLY A 557 -5.01 25.21 -10.68
N GLY A 558 -4.27 24.44 -9.87
CA GLY A 558 -4.87 23.46 -8.96
C GLY A 558 -5.07 23.93 -7.52
N TYR A 559 -4.61 25.13 -7.13
CA TYR A 559 -4.45 25.47 -5.70
C TYR A 559 -5.06 26.80 -5.26
N LEU A 560 -5.51 27.64 -6.19
CA LEU A 560 -6.02 28.98 -5.89
C LEU A 560 -7.46 29.14 -6.37
N PRO A 561 -8.24 30.02 -5.73
CA PRO A 561 -9.64 30.21 -6.08
C PRO A 561 -9.83 31.01 -7.36
N PHE A 562 -10.99 30.81 -8.00
CA PHE A 562 -11.46 31.61 -9.12
C PHE A 562 -12.97 31.82 -9.06
N THR A 563 -13.45 32.87 -9.71
CA THR A 563 -14.85 33.34 -9.62
C THR A 563 -15.36 33.72 -11.00
N PHE A 564 -16.64 33.45 -11.27
CA PHE A 564 -17.36 33.94 -12.44
C PHE A 564 -18.63 34.69 -12.02
N ASP A 565 -18.89 35.83 -12.65
CA ASP A 565 -20.20 36.48 -12.61
C ASP A 565 -21.14 35.71 -13.54
N ILE A 566 -22.18 35.08 -12.97
CA ILE A 566 -23.13 34.21 -13.70
C ILE A 566 -24.52 34.84 -13.83
N THR A 567 -24.65 36.12 -13.48
CA THR A 567 -25.92 36.85 -13.45
C THR A 567 -26.72 36.68 -14.74
N ASP A 568 -26.07 36.88 -15.90
CA ASP A 568 -26.71 36.81 -17.22
C ASP A 568 -26.94 35.38 -17.76
N TYR A 569 -26.56 34.36 -16.99
CA TYR A 569 -26.63 32.95 -17.41
C TYR A 569 -27.68 32.15 -16.63
N ILE A 570 -28.17 32.73 -15.53
CA ILE A 570 -29.12 32.12 -14.62
C ILE A 570 -30.55 32.54 -14.99
N VAL A 571 -31.49 31.63 -14.78
CA VAL A 571 -32.93 31.86 -14.87
C VAL A 571 -33.59 31.66 -13.50
N TYR A 572 -34.76 32.26 -13.28
CA TYR A 572 -35.54 31.98 -12.08
C TYR A 572 -35.95 30.50 -12.03
N GLY A 573 -35.81 29.85 -10.88
CA GLY A 573 -36.05 28.43 -10.69
C GLY A 573 -34.81 27.56 -10.89
N GLU A 574 -34.97 26.40 -11.55
CA GLU A 574 -33.91 25.40 -11.69
C GLU A 574 -32.87 25.81 -12.75
N ASN A 575 -31.60 25.70 -12.39
CA ASN A 575 -30.44 25.90 -13.25
C ASN A 575 -29.49 24.72 -13.13
N THR A 576 -28.70 24.46 -14.17
CA THR A 576 -27.69 23.40 -14.17
C THR A 576 -26.29 23.97 -14.27
N VAL A 577 -25.44 23.64 -13.30
CA VAL A 577 -24.00 23.91 -13.31
C VAL A 577 -23.28 22.66 -13.80
N THR A 578 -22.46 22.80 -14.83
CA THR A 578 -21.63 21.71 -15.37
C THR A 578 -20.16 22.11 -15.39
N LEU A 579 -19.29 21.19 -14.97
CA LEU A 579 -17.84 21.38 -14.97
C LEU A 579 -17.15 20.28 -15.76
N HIS A 580 -16.28 20.66 -16.69
CA HIS A 580 -15.39 19.74 -17.39
C HIS A 580 -13.99 19.89 -16.82
N VAL A 581 -13.46 18.84 -16.19
CA VAL A 581 -12.15 18.85 -15.55
C VAL A 581 -11.19 17.90 -16.27
N LYS A 582 -9.97 18.38 -16.52
CA LYS A 582 -8.84 17.59 -17.00
C LYS A 582 -7.67 17.74 -16.05
N ASP A 583 -6.99 16.63 -15.80
CA ASP A 583 -5.71 16.62 -15.11
C ASP A 583 -4.69 15.75 -15.86
N PRO A 584 -3.86 16.37 -16.71
CA PRO A 584 -2.79 15.66 -17.40
C PRO A 584 -1.59 15.34 -16.48
N LEU A 585 -1.51 15.95 -15.28
CA LEU A 585 -0.38 15.95 -14.34
C LEU A 585 0.92 16.29 -15.08
N LEU A 586 0.96 17.51 -15.64
CA LEU A 586 2.08 18.01 -16.43
C LEU A 586 3.13 18.66 -15.54
N SER A 587 4.40 18.40 -15.84
CA SER A 587 5.50 19.06 -15.12
C SER A 587 5.63 20.55 -15.40
N GLU A 588 4.88 21.11 -16.35
CA GLU A 588 4.89 22.55 -16.63
C GLU A 588 3.93 23.33 -15.72
N LEU A 589 2.98 22.65 -15.08
CA LEU A 589 2.09 23.23 -14.09
C LEU A 589 2.53 22.81 -12.67
N PRO A 590 2.22 23.60 -11.64
CA PRO A 590 2.43 23.22 -10.25
C PRO A 590 1.69 21.92 -9.92
N TYR A 591 2.38 20.93 -9.35
CA TYR A 591 1.76 19.64 -9.01
C TYR A 591 2.16 19.12 -7.63
N GLY A 592 3.08 19.79 -6.92
CA GLY A 592 3.53 19.35 -5.60
C GLY A 592 3.96 17.87 -5.59
N LYS A 593 3.81 17.19 -4.44
CA LYS A 593 4.23 15.78 -4.26
C LYS A 593 3.31 14.71 -4.90
N GLN A 594 2.53 15.08 -5.91
CA GLN A 594 1.61 14.19 -6.60
C GLN A 594 2.29 13.28 -7.62
N ARG A 595 2.00 11.96 -7.60
CA ARG A 595 2.50 11.04 -8.64
C ARG A 595 1.57 9.86 -8.90
N ARG A 596 1.18 9.66 -10.17
CA ARG A 596 0.31 8.53 -10.58
C ARG A 596 0.77 7.16 -10.08
N LYS A 597 2.09 6.91 -10.17
CA LYS A 597 2.75 5.77 -9.53
C LYS A 597 3.45 6.24 -8.26
N ARG A 598 2.66 6.37 -7.20
CA ARG A 598 3.11 6.75 -5.85
C ARG A 598 4.13 5.76 -5.27
N GLY A 599 4.79 6.18 -4.19
CA GLY A 599 5.70 5.36 -3.40
C GLY A 599 6.90 6.16 -2.88
N GLY A 600 7.40 5.79 -1.71
CA GLY A 600 8.42 6.60 -1.03
C GLY A 600 7.86 7.95 -0.59
N MET A 601 8.56 9.04 -0.94
CA MET A 601 8.15 10.43 -0.66
C MET A 601 7.07 11.01 -1.62
N TRP A 602 6.57 10.22 -2.58
CA TRP A 602 5.59 10.66 -3.57
C TRP A 602 4.23 10.02 -3.30
N TYR A 603 3.17 10.84 -3.31
CA TYR A 603 1.85 10.45 -2.82
C TYR A 603 0.81 10.32 -3.93
N THR A 604 -0.39 9.83 -3.57
CA THR A 604 -1.54 9.76 -4.48
C THR A 604 -1.87 11.13 -5.07
N PRO A 605 -2.06 11.24 -6.41
CA PRO A 605 -2.44 12.50 -7.04
C PRO A 605 -3.89 12.88 -6.70
N VAL A 606 -4.22 14.14 -6.90
CA VAL A 606 -5.54 14.75 -6.70
C VAL A 606 -5.98 15.36 -8.02
N SER A 607 -7.19 15.03 -8.43
CA SER A 607 -7.85 15.68 -9.55
C SER A 607 -9.28 16.08 -9.17
N GLY A 608 -9.83 17.04 -9.89
CA GLY A 608 -11.20 17.50 -9.69
C GLY A 608 -11.34 18.65 -8.71
N ILE A 609 -12.58 18.91 -8.32
CA ILE A 609 -12.91 19.90 -7.29
C ILE A 609 -12.43 19.36 -5.94
N TRP A 610 -11.49 20.05 -5.29
CA TRP A 610 -10.97 19.63 -3.99
C TRP A 610 -11.11 20.68 -2.87
N GLN A 611 -11.69 21.84 -3.16
CA GLN A 611 -12.14 22.82 -2.16
C GLN A 611 -13.57 23.29 -2.45
N THR A 612 -14.21 23.95 -1.48
CA THR A 612 -15.62 24.34 -1.52
C THR A 612 -16.02 25.08 -2.80
N VAL A 613 -17.22 24.79 -3.29
CA VAL A 613 -17.89 25.53 -4.37
C VAL A 613 -19.08 26.25 -3.75
N TRP A 614 -19.31 27.51 -4.10
CA TRP A 614 -20.40 28.29 -3.51
C TRP A 614 -20.89 29.43 -4.41
N LEU A 615 -22.07 29.94 -4.07
CA LEU A 615 -22.65 31.14 -4.66
C LEU A 615 -22.58 32.30 -3.67
N GLU A 616 -22.38 33.50 -4.20
CA GLU A 616 -22.58 34.75 -3.47
C GLU A 616 -23.50 35.69 -4.24
N ALA A 617 -24.54 36.17 -3.57
CA ALA A 617 -25.39 37.23 -4.08
C ALA A 617 -24.85 38.58 -3.57
N VAL A 618 -24.62 39.52 -4.48
CA VAL A 618 -24.03 40.83 -4.17
C VAL A 618 -24.77 41.94 -4.89
N CYS A 619 -24.75 43.15 -4.33
CA CYS A 619 -25.28 44.34 -4.99
C CYS A 619 -24.38 44.74 -6.19
N LYS A 620 -24.81 45.74 -6.98
CA LYS A 620 -24.05 46.17 -8.16
C LYS A 620 -22.67 46.72 -7.83
N ASP A 621 -22.57 47.50 -6.76
CA ASP A 621 -21.35 48.16 -6.28
C ASP A 621 -20.87 47.45 -4.99
N TYR A 622 -20.36 46.23 -5.15
CA TYR A 622 -19.93 45.36 -4.04
C TYR A 622 -18.41 45.38 -3.81
N ILE A 623 -17.98 45.01 -2.61
CA ILE A 623 -16.57 44.90 -2.23
C ILE A 623 -15.97 43.64 -2.84
N SER A 624 -15.08 43.78 -3.82
CA SER A 624 -14.46 42.63 -4.49
C SER A 624 -13.23 42.10 -3.75
N ASP A 625 -12.48 42.97 -3.06
CA ASP A 625 -11.26 42.60 -2.34
C ASP A 625 -10.92 43.59 -1.22
N ILE A 626 -10.12 43.16 -0.24
CA ILE A 626 -9.57 43.99 0.83
C ILE A 626 -8.08 43.75 1.03
N ARG A 627 -7.33 44.82 1.29
CA ARG A 627 -5.92 44.76 1.66
C ARG A 627 -5.71 45.44 3.01
N ILE A 628 -5.12 44.71 3.94
CA ILE A 628 -4.88 45.16 5.31
C ILE A 628 -3.37 45.28 5.52
N GLN A 629 -2.87 46.51 5.58
CA GLN A 629 -1.46 46.81 5.78
C GLN A 629 -1.22 47.26 7.24
N PRO A 630 -0.42 46.53 8.03
CA PRO A 630 -0.01 47.00 9.35
C PRO A 630 0.81 48.29 9.28
N LEU A 631 0.51 49.23 10.18
CA LEU A 631 1.25 50.47 10.41
C LEU A 631 1.87 50.42 11.82
N THR A 632 3.08 49.87 11.93
CA THR A 632 3.69 49.53 13.23
C THR A 632 4.85 50.44 13.65
N ASP A 633 5.27 51.35 12.78
CA ASP A 633 6.51 52.13 12.94
C ASP A 633 6.32 53.47 13.72
N GLY A 634 5.18 53.64 14.42
CA GLY A 634 4.84 54.86 15.15
C GLY A 634 4.33 54.61 16.58
N ASN A 635 4.21 55.69 17.37
CA ASN A 635 3.77 55.62 18.79
C ASN A 635 2.35 55.05 19.00
N LYS A 636 1.54 54.92 17.94
CA LYS A 636 0.20 54.33 17.96
C LYS A 636 0.06 53.35 16.79
N PRO A 637 0.37 52.06 16.98
CA PRO A 637 0.28 51.08 15.91
C PRO A 637 -1.18 50.88 15.49
N GLY A 638 -1.38 50.64 14.19
CA GLY A 638 -2.70 50.46 13.59
C GLY A 638 -2.62 49.71 12.27
N VAL A 639 -3.67 49.83 11.45
CA VAL A 639 -3.71 49.28 10.09
C VAL A 639 -4.24 50.32 9.11
N GLU A 640 -3.70 50.32 7.89
CA GLU A 640 -4.36 50.89 6.73
C GLU A 640 -5.15 49.79 6.03
N ILE A 641 -6.44 50.03 5.84
CA ILE A 641 -7.32 49.11 5.13
C ILE A 641 -7.71 49.77 3.81
N GLU A 642 -7.40 49.08 2.73
CA GLU A 642 -7.77 49.45 1.36
C GLU A 642 -8.85 48.51 0.86
N VAL A 643 -9.88 49.06 0.25
CA VAL A 643 -11.02 48.32 -0.30
C VAL A 643 -11.03 48.48 -1.81
N THR A 644 -11.26 47.39 -2.54
CA THR A 644 -11.47 47.39 -3.99
C THR A 644 -12.94 47.10 -4.29
N GLY A 645 -13.55 47.87 -5.19
CA GLY A 645 -14.99 47.84 -5.43
C GLY A 645 -15.77 48.55 -4.31
N GLY A 646 -17.10 48.43 -4.32
CA GLY A 646 -17.96 49.08 -3.35
C GLY A 646 -18.35 50.52 -3.70
N ALA A 647 -19.40 51.02 -3.06
CA ALA A 647 -19.75 52.44 -3.09
C ALA A 647 -18.78 53.25 -2.19
N HIS A 648 -17.62 53.64 -2.73
CA HIS A 648 -16.53 54.31 -1.98
C HIS A 648 -17.01 55.48 -1.10
N ASP A 649 -17.86 56.36 -1.63
CA ASP A 649 -18.39 57.54 -0.89
C ASP A 649 -19.28 57.18 0.31
N LYS A 650 -19.75 55.92 0.39
CA LYS A 650 -20.57 55.38 1.47
C LYS A 650 -19.86 54.29 2.27
N THR A 651 -18.54 54.14 2.09
CA THR A 651 -17.78 53.07 2.74
C THR A 651 -17.31 53.49 4.14
N LEU A 652 -17.61 52.68 5.15
CA LEU A 652 -17.16 52.88 6.53
C LEU A 652 -16.81 51.56 7.22
N ILE A 653 -15.95 51.63 8.22
CA ILE A 653 -15.74 50.57 9.20
C ILE A 653 -16.70 50.75 10.36
N LEU A 654 -17.35 49.67 10.76
CA LEU A 654 -18.07 49.54 12.02
C LEU A 654 -17.27 48.64 12.96
N ALA A 655 -16.69 49.24 13.99
CA ALA A 655 -15.99 48.51 15.04
C ALA A 655 -16.99 47.83 16.01
N PRO A 656 -16.59 46.76 16.74
CA PRO A 656 -17.47 46.05 17.67
C PRO A 656 -18.03 46.92 18.81
N ASP A 657 -17.32 47.98 19.17
CA ASP A 657 -17.74 48.99 20.16
C ASP A 657 -18.74 50.02 19.61
N GLY A 658 -19.14 49.90 18.34
CA GLY A 658 -20.10 50.78 17.67
C GLY A 658 -19.48 52.01 17.01
N ARG A 659 -18.17 52.23 17.11
CA ARG A 659 -17.50 53.34 16.40
C ARG A 659 -17.61 53.15 14.89
N LYS A 660 -17.88 54.26 14.20
CA LYS A 660 -17.95 54.33 12.73
C LYS A 660 -16.80 55.16 12.19
N ILE A 661 -15.97 54.57 11.34
CA ILE A 661 -14.79 55.23 10.77
C ILE A 661 -14.97 55.30 9.25
N PRO A 662 -15.23 56.49 8.66
CA PRO A 662 -15.44 56.61 7.22
C PRO A 662 -14.13 56.45 6.45
N PHE A 663 -14.22 55.93 5.22
CA PHE A 663 -13.09 55.88 4.30
C PHE A 663 -12.84 57.26 3.67
N THR A 664 -11.58 57.52 3.30
CA THR A 664 -11.19 58.64 2.44
C THR A 664 -10.78 58.06 1.09
N GLY A 665 -11.64 58.20 0.08
CA GLY A 665 -11.49 57.46 -1.17
C GLY A 665 -11.70 55.97 -0.94
N ASN A 666 -10.70 55.15 -1.24
CA ASN A 666 -10.75 53.70 -1.07
C ASN A 666 -9.94 53.19 0.15
N LYS A 667 -9.44 54.09 1.00
CA LYS A 667 -8.59 53.75 2.16
C LYS A 667 -9.12 54.30 3.48
N VAL A 668 -8.77 53.63 4.57
CA VAL A 668 -9.00 54.10 5.94
C VAL A 668 -7.86 53.66 6.85
N THR A 669 -7.49 54.51 7.81
CA THR A 669 -6.56 54.14 8.87
C THR A 669 -7.32 53.84 10.15
N VAL A 670 -7.11 52.66 10.71
CA VAL A 670 -7.71 52.22 11.98
C VAL A 670 -6.61 52.10 13.02
N ILE A 671 -6.77 52.85 14.11
CA ILE A 671 -5.91 52.75 15.29
C ILE A 671 -6.77 52.23 16.44
N PRO A 672 -6.51 51.02 16.96
CA PRO A 672 -7.26 50.51 18.10
C PRO A 672 -6.96 51.33 19.37
N GLU A 673 -7.92 51.39 20.28
CA GLU A 673 -7.75 52.11 21.56
C GLU A 673 -6.72 51.42 22.45
N GLU A 674 -6.79 50.09 22.53
CA GLU A 674 -5.83 49.24 23.22
C GLU A 674 -5.02 48.43 22.19
N THR A 675 -3.69 48.49 22.32
CA THR A 675 -2.77 47.76 21.44
C THR A 675 -2.47 46.38 22.00
N HIS A 676 -2.88 45.36 21.26
CA HIS A 676 -2.56 43.95 21.46
C HIS A 676 -1.82 43.45 20.22
N LEU A 677 -0.54 43.14 20.39
CA LEU A 677 0.27 42.59 19.31
C LEU A 677 0.01 41.09 19.21
N TRP A 678 -0.17 40.61 17.98
CA TRP A 678 -0.37 39.21 17.68
C TRP A 678 0.97 38.46 17.68
N SER A 679 0.99 37.31 18.35
CA SER A 679 2.06 36.31 18.27
C SER A 679 1.43 34.91 18.38
N ALA A 680 2.19 33.84 18.13
CA ALA A 680 1.69 32.48 18.35
C ALA A 680 1.25 32.24 19.81
N GLU A 681 1.90 32.90 20.77
CA GLU A 681 1.58 32.83 22.19
C GLU A 681 0.37 33.71 22.56
N ASN A 682 0.22 34.86 21.90
CA ASN A 682 -0.87 35.82 22.13
C ASN A 682 -1.62 36.13 20.81
N PRO A 683 -2.52 35.25 20.34
CA PRO A 683 -3.14 35.36 19.02
C PRO A 683 -4.37 36.28 19.00
N TYR A 684 -4.20 37.56 19.33
CA TYR A 684 -5.31 38.51 19.38
C TYR A 684 -5.72 38.98 17.97
N LEU A 685 -7.01 38.88 17.65
CA LEU A 685 -7.59 39.35 16.39
C LEU A 685 -8.62 40.46 16.66
N TYR A 686 -8.50 41.57 15.93
CA TYR A 686 -9.46 42.67 15.95
C TYR A 686 -10.53 42.41 14.91
N GLU A 687 -11.76 42.16 15.34
CA GLU A 687 -12.91 41.98 14.45
C GLU A 687 -13.51 43.34 14.06
N PHE A 688 -14.03 43.43 12.84
CA PHE A 688 -14.71 44.63 12.34
C PHE A 688 -15.62 44.29 11.16
N ASP A 689 -16.59 45.15 10.90
CA ASP A 689 -17.41 45.10 9.68
C ASP A 689 -17.03 46.26 8.74
N ILE A 690 -17.03 46.01 7.43
CA ILE A 690 -16.99 47.07 6.40
C ILE A 690 -18.39 47.15 5.79
N ILE A 691 -18.94 48.36 5.76
CA ILE A 691 -20.23 48.68 5.14
C ILE A 691 -19.94 49.59 3.94
N ALA A 692 -20.35 49.19 2.74
CA ALA A 692 -20.19 49.95 1.50
C ALA A 692 -21.53 50.07 0.78
N GLY A 693 -22.31 51.10 1.15
CA GLY A 693 -23.69 51.22 0.66
C GLY A 693 -24.57 50.09 1.17
N GLU A 694 -25.00 49.20 0.28
CA GLU A 694 -25.83 48.02 0.58
C GLU A 694 -25.01 46.76 0.86
N ASP A 695 -23.71 46.74 0.50
CA ASP A 695 -22.84 45.60 0.79
C ASP A 695 -22.28 45.69 2.22
N LYS A 696 -22.16 44.53 2.86
CA LYS A 696 -21.59 44.39 4.19
C LYS A 696 -20.73 43.13 4.27
N ILE A 697 -19.47 43.29 4.67
CA ILE A 697 -18.56 42.17 4.97
C ILE A 697 -18.06 42.24 6.41
N SER A 698 -17.96 41.08 7.06
CA SER A 698 -17.26 40.92 8.33
C SER A 698 -15.84 40.43 8.09
N SER A 699 -14.88 41.03 8.79
CA SER A 699 -13.45 40.79 8.63
C SER A 699 -12.71 40.86 9.97
N TYR A 700 -11.41 40.60 9.93
CA TYR A 700 -10.53 40.75 11.08
C TYR A 700 -9.14 41.20 10.64
N PHE A 701 -8.41 41.85 11.55
CA PHE A 701 -6.99 42.15 11.39
C PHE A 701 -6.19 41.82 12.65
N ALA A 702 -4.87 41.86 12.52
CA ALA A 702 -3.96 41.69 13.64
C ALA A 702 -2.76 42.62 13.49
N LEU A 703 -2.16 43.00 14.61
CA LEU A 703 -0.98 43.86 14.64
C LEU A 703 0.26 43.01 14.91
N ARG A 704 1.17 42.89 13.92
CA ARG A 704 2.41 42.13 14.06
C ARG A 704 3.50 42.70 13.16
N THR A 705 4.75 42.70 13.64
CA THR A 705 5.95 42.94 12.80
C THR A 705 6.77 41.66 12.61
N VAL A 706 7.39 41.49 11.44
CA VAL A 706 8.49 40.53 11.24
C VAL A 706 9.69 41.35 10.81
N SER A 707 10.82 41.12 11.43
CA SER A 707 12.08 41.74 11.03
C SER A 707 13.25 40.80 11.28
N ILE A 708 14.40 41.14 10.70
CA ILE A 708 15.68 40.48 10.96
C ILE A 708 16.57 41.51 11.65
N ASP A 709 17.25 41.07 12.72
CA ASP A 709 18.31 41.83 13.38
C ASP A 709 19.54 40.93 13.53
N GLY A 710 20.58 41.24 12.75
CA GLY A 710 21.74 40.36 12.58
C GLY A 710 21.32 38.96 12.14
N ASN A 711 21.71 37.96 12.93
CA ASN A 711 21.39 36.56 12.68
C ASN A 711 20.09 36.08 13.37
N LYS A 712 19.24 36.98 13.88
CA LYS A 712 17.99 36.63 14.59
C LYS A 712 16.76 37.05 13.78
N ILE A 713 15.72 36.23 13.85
CA ILE A 713 14.38 36.59 13.35
C ILE A 713 13.56 37.12 14.54
N LEU A 714 12.96 38.29 14.34
CA LEU A 714 12.16 38.98 15.35
C LEU A 714 10.68 38.97 14.96
N ILE A 715 9.82 38.71 15.95
CA ILE A 715 8.39 39.01 15.89
C ILE A 715 8.10 40.06 16.95
N ASN A 716 7.49 41.18 16.55
CA ASN A 716 7.20 42.30 17.48
C ASN A 716 8.46 42.79 18.21
N ASN A 717 9.58 42.90 17.48
CA ASN A 717 10.90 43.28 17.99
C ASN A 717 11.50 42.34 19.05
N LYS A 718 10.97 41.11 19.18
CA LYS A 718 11.48 40.09 20.10
C LYS A 718 12.00 38.88 19.32
N PRO A 719 13.19 38.34 19.63
CA PRO A 719 13.67 37.11 19.01
C PRO A 719 12.70 35.95 19.29
N VAL A 720 12.37 35.20 18.24
CA VAL A 720 11.52 34.00 18.34
C VAL A 720 12.27 32.81 17.75
N PHE A 721 12.34 31.72 18.50
CA PHE A 721 12.73 30.43 17.96
C PHE A 721 11.50 29.74 17.35
N PHE A 722 11.56 29.42 16.05
CA PHE A 722 10.49 28.68 15.38
C PHE A 722 10.70 27.19 15.59
N HIS A 723 10.04 26.65 16.62
CA HIS A 723 9.97 25.22 16.87
C HIS A 723 8.79 24.66 16.06
N GLY A 724 9.08 24.00 14.93
CA GLY A 724 8.05 23.64 13.98
C GLY A 724 8.08 22.22 13.43
N LEU A 725 7.05 21.92 12.66
CA LEU A 725 6.87 20.65 11.96
C LEU A 725 6.57 20.89 10.48
N LEU A 726 7.06 19.98 9.65
CA LEU A 726 6.66 19.91 8.26
C LEU A 726 5.24 19.33 8.17
N ASP A 727 4.36 20.02 7.44
CA ASP A 727 2.98 19.62 7.22
C ASP A 727 2.73 19.41 5.72
N GLN A 728 2.57 18.15 5.30
CA GLN A 728 2.28 17.79 3.91
C GLN A 728 0.84 18.12 3.50
N GLY A 729 -0.08 18.30 4.46
CA GLY A 729 -1.50 18.53 4.19
C GLY A 729 -2.22 17.33 3.59
N TYR A 730 -1.82 16.09 3.93
CA TYR A 730 -2.49 14.87 3.47
C TYR A 730 -3.31 14.18 4.55
N PHE A 731 -4.53 13.72 4.22
CA PHE A 731 -5.45 12.97 5.09
C PHE A 731 -5.76 11.59 4.50
N SER A 732 -5.88 10.56 5.35
CA SER A 732 -6.01 9.18 4.87
C SER A 732 -7.31 8.86 4.13
N ASP A 733 -8.35 9.65 4.35
CA ASP A 733 -9.69 9.51 3.82
C ASP A 733 -10.00 10.53 2.71
N GLY A 734 -9.63 11.80 2.89
CA GLY A 734 -9.88 12.88 1.93
C GLY A 734 -8.69 13.32 1.07
N ILE A 735 -7.51 12.71 1.24
CA ILE A 735 -6.25 13.02 0.55
C ILE A 735 -5.82 14.48 0.79
N TYR A 736 -6.36 15.48 0.10
CA TYR A 736 -5.99 16.89 0.31
C TYR A 736 -6.83 17.62 1.34
N LEU A 737 -7.94 17.02 1.77
CA LEU A 737 -8.87 17.69 2.66
C LEU A 737 -9.23 16.77 3.81
N SER A 738 -9.33 17.32 5.01
CA SER A 738 -9.95 16.60 6.13
C SER A 738 -11.44 16.41 5.85
N ALA A 739 -12.04 15.38 6.46
CA ALA A 739 -13.49 15.15 6.38
C ALA A 739 -14.32 16.40 6.75
N THR A 740 -13.88 17.11 7.80
CA THR A 740 -14.44 18.40 8.23
C THR A 740 -13.31 19.39 8.56
N PRO A 741 -13.58 20.71 8.64
CA PRO A 741 -12.58 21.69 9.05
C PRO A 741 -11.94 21.45 10.41
N GLU A 742 -12.63 20.76 11.32
CA GLU A 742 -12.15 20.39 12.65
C GLU A 742 -10.84 19.62 12.58
N GLY A 743 -10.57 18.88 11.50
CA GLY A 743 -9.28 18.20 11.34
C GLY A 743 -8.09 19.17 11.28
N PHE A 744 -8.23 20.32 10.60
CA PHE A 744 -7.19 21.35 10.62
C PHE A 744 -7.01 21.95 12.00
N LYS A 745 -8.12 22.31 12.65
CA LYS A 745 -8.10 22.82 14.02
C LYS A 745 -7.44 21.83 14.99
N ASN A 746 -7.75 20.54 14.87
CA ASN A 746 -7.21 19.50 15.73
C ASN A 746 -5.71 19.30 15.51
N ASP A 747 -5.24 19.27 14.26
CA ASP A 747 -3.82 19.17 13.96
C ASP A 747 -3.07 20.39 14.55
N ILE A 748 -3.56 21.62 14.35
CA ILE A 748 -2.97 22.85 14.91
C ILE A 748 -2.90 22.81 16.44
N LEU A 749 -4.02 22.53 17.11
CA LEU A 749 -4.08 22.50 18.57
C LEU A 749 -3.24 21.36 19.15
N SER A 750 -3.24 20.18 18.51
CA SER A 750 -2.42 19.05 18.95
C SER A 750 -0.93 19.36 18.88
N MET A 751 -0.47 20.02 17.80
CA MET A 751 0.94 20.41 17.68
C MET A 751 1.30 21.51 18.69
N LYS A 752 0.39 22.46 18.94
CA LYS A 752 0.56 23.46 19.99
C LYS A 752 0.65 22.84 21.38
N GLU A 753 -0.17 21.83 21.67
CA GLU A 753 -0.10 21.06 22.91
C GLU A 753 1.24 20.34 23.09
N LEU A 754 1.92 19.96 22.01
CA LEU A 754 3.25 19.35 22.04
C LEU A 754 4.39 20.39 22.17
N GLY A 755 4.08 21.68 22.22
CA GLY A 755 5.06 22.76 22.35
C GLY A 755 5.62 23.27 21.02
N PHE A 756 5.00 22.93 19.88
CA PHE A 756 5.33 23.54 18.60
C PHE A 756 4.59 24.87 18.42
N ASN A 757 5.25 25.86 17.82
CA ASN A 757 4.68 27.17 17.52
C ASN A 757 4.70 27.51 16.02
N CYS A 758 5.22 26.61 15.17
CA CYS A 758 5.32 26.81 13.73
C CYS A 758 4.90 25.55 12.93
N LEU A 759 4.19 25.75 11.82
CA LEU A 759 3.95 24.73 10.80
C LEU A 759 4.50 25.20 9.45
N ARG A 760 5.33 24.37 8.82
CA ARG A 760 5.76 24.59 7.44
C ARG A 760 4.82 23.84 6.49
N LYS A 761 3.93 24.56 5.82
CA LYS A 761 3.03 24.00 4.82
C LYS A 761 3.81 23.68 3.56
N HIS A 762 3.99 22.39 3.30
CA HIS A 762 4.94 21.92 2.30
C HIS A 762 4.31 21.83 0.91
N ILE A 763 4.82 22.64 -0.02
CA ILE A 763 4.50 22.69 -1.46
C ILE A 763 3.00 22.53 -1.80
N LYS A 764 2.14 23.13 -0.98
CA LYS A 764 0.67 23.07 -1.08
C LYS A 764 0.08 24.37 -0.51
N ILE A 765 -1.01 24.85 -1.09
CA ILE A 765 -1.80 25.95 -0.51
C ILE A 765 -3.09 25.37 0.05
N GLU A 766 -3.42 25.63 1.32
CA GLU A 766 -4.64 25.11 1.96
C GLU A 766 -5.85 26.06 1.73
N PRO A 767 -7.09 25.63 2.03
CA PRO A 767 -8.20 26.56 2.17
C PRO A 767 -7.90 27.68 3.18
N GLN A 768 -8.42 28.89 2.98
CA GLN A 768 -8.23 30.02 3.92
C GLN A 768 -8.57 29.68 5.38
N LEU A 769 -9.49 28.74 5.59
CA LEU A 769 -9.90 28.30 6.91
C LEU A 769 -8.74 27.69 7.74
N PHE A 770 -7.76 27.03 7.09
CA PHE A 770 -6.53 26.59 7.76
C PHE A 770 -5.75 27.79 8.33
N TYR A 771 -5.49 28.80 7.50
CA TYR A 771 -4.75 30.00 7.91
C TYR A 771 -5.51 30.81 8.96
N TYR A 772 -6.84 30.90 8.84
CA TYR A 772 -7.68 31.49 9.89
C TYR A 772 -7.56 30.77 11.23
N TYR A 773 -7.53 29.43 11.24
CA TYR A 773 -7.30 28.69 12.48
C TYR A 773 -5.89 28.91 13.04
N CYS A 774 -4.88 29.05 12.19
CA CYS A 774 -3.53 29.44 12.63
C CYS A 774 -3.52 30.87 13.21
N ASP A 775 -4.22 31.81 12.60
CA ASP A 775 -4.37 33.18 13.10
C ASP A 775 -5.08 33.20 14.46
N LYS A 776 -6.20 32.47 14.57
CA LYS A 776 -7.08 32.46 15.75
C LYS A 776 -6.48 31.73 16.94
N TYR A 777 -5.84 30.59 16.69
CA TYR A 777 -5.29 29.75 17.75
C TYR A 777 -3.81 30.00 18.00
N GLY A 778 -3.14 30.79 17.16
CA GLY A 778 -1.74 31.18 17.32
C GLY A 778 -0.77 30.08 16.91
N MET A 779 -0.47 30.04 15.62
CA MET A 779 0.53 29.16 15.00
C MET A 779 1.20 29.93 13.87
N TYR A 780 2.52 30.02 13.87
CA TYR A 780 3.25 30.60 12.73
C TYR A 780 3.20 29.65 11.54
N VAL A 781 3.17 30.20 10.33
CA VAL A 781 3.14 29.42 9.09
C VAL A 781 4.32 29.81 8.21
N PHE A 782 5.12 28.81 7.86
CA PHE A 782 6.08 28.90 6.76
C PHE A 782 5.39 28.33 5.53
N GLN A 783 5.13 29.18 4.54
CA GLN A 783 4.37 28.80 3.35
C GLN A 783 5.32 28.51 2.19
N ASP A 784 5.37 27.26 1.75
CA ASP A 784 6.08 26.92 0.52
C ASP A 784 5.20 27.22 -0.70
N PHE A 785 5.80 27.71 -1.78
CA PHE A 785 5.13 27.70 -3.08
C PHE A 785 5.02 26.27 -3.64
N VAL A 786 4.04 26.06 -4.51
CA VAL A 786 3.85 24.75 -5.14
C VAL A 786 4.84 24.60 -6.29
N ASN A 787 5.85 23.74 -6.10
CA ASN A 787 6.86 23.53 -7.12
C ASN A 787 6.31 22.84 -8.38
N SER A 788 6.91 23.17 -9.52
CA SER A 788 6.68 22.56 -10.84
C SER A 788 8.02 22.18 -11.47
N GLY A 789 8.00 21.40 -12.56
CA GLY A 789 9.20 20.97 -13.29
C GLY A 789 9.51 19.49 -13.12
N LYS A 790 10.48 19.00 -13.91
CA LYS A 790 10.93 17.60 -13.79
C LYS A 790 11.77 17.44 -12.53
N TYR A 791 11.43 16.43 -11.73
CA TYR A 791 12.21 16.03 -10.57
C TYR A 791 13.06 14.78 -10.88
N ASN A 792 14.31 14.80 -10.43
CA ASN A 792 15.26 13.69 -10.50
C ASN A 792 15.77 13.34 -9.10
N PHE A 793 15.34 12.19 -8.57
CA PHE A 793 15.72 11.71 -7.24
C PHE A 793 17.24 11.69 -6.97
N ILE A 794 18.07 11.37 -7.96
CA ILE A 794 19.51 11.28 -7.76
C ILE A 794 20.12 12.67 -7.59
N ILE A 795 19.76 13.61 -8.47
CA ILE A 795 20.34 14.96 -8.52
C ILE A 795 19.73 15.84 -7.43
N ASP A 796 18.41 15.77 -7.28
CA ASP A 796 17.65 16.70 -6.46
C ASP A 796 17.58 16.25 -5.00
N THR A 797 17.77 14.97 -4.67
CA THR A 797 17.72 14.49 -3.27
C THR A 797 18.94 13.66 -2.89
N ALA A 798 19.21 12.53 -3.56
CA ALA A 798 20.20 11.56 -3.08
C ALA A 798 21.62 12.12 -2.97
N LEU A 799 22.11 12.82 -4.01
CA LEU A 799 23.43 13.45 -4.03
C LEU A 799 23.54 14.59 -2.99
N PRO A 800 22.58 15.56 -2.93
CA PRO A 800 22.59 16.58 -1.91
C PRO A 800 22.55 16.05 -0.47
N THR A 801 21.73 15.02 -0.19
CA THR A 801 21.66 14.41 1.16
C THR A 801 23.01 13.82 1.60
N ILE A 802 23.79 13.27 0.68
CA ILE A 802 25.15 12.79 0.99
C ILE A 802 26.22 13.90 0.96
N GLY A 803 25.87 15.14 0.57
CA GLY A 803 26.74 16.31 0.59
C GLY A 803 27.30 16.72 -0.78
N VAL A 804 26.83 16.11 -1.88
CA VAL A 804 27.26 16.42 -3.25
C VAL A 804 26.25 17.38 -3.89
N ARG A 805 26.59 18.67 -3.95
CA ARG A 805 25.70 19.76 -4.41
C ARG A 805 26.21 20.44 -5.70
N ARG A 806 26.54 19.67 -6.75
CA ARG A 806 27.08 20.22 -8.02
C ARG A 806 26.01 20.28 -9.12
N GLY A 807 25.57 21.50 -9.45
CA GLY A 807 24.93 21.86 -10.72
C GLY A 807 23.46 21.47 -10.88
N ILE A 808 22.56 22.46 -10.83
CA ILE A 808 21.20 22.37 -11.38
C ILE A 808 21.19 22.91 -12.81
N SER A 809 20.39 22.28 -13.67
CA SER A 809 19.98 22.89 -14.94
C SER A 809 18.79 23.83 -14.71
N HIS A 810 19.04 25.14 -14.61
CA HIS A 810 18.02 26.21 -14.45
C HIS A 810 17.09 26.41 -15.67
N LYS A 811 17.06 25.46 -16.61
CA LYS A 811 16.29 25.61 -17.84
C LYS A 811 14.81 25.31 -17.59
N ALA A 812 13.99 26.34 -17.79
CA ALA A 812 12.55 26.32 -17.71
C ALA A 812 11.97 26.81 -19.04
N SER A 813 10.87 26.22 -19.52
CA SER A 813 10.12 26.81 -20.63
C SER A 813 9.53 28.15 -20.20
N ALA A 814 9.34 29.09 -21.14
CA ALA A 814 8.70 30.37 -20.86
C ALA A 814 7.28 30.19 -20.28
N TYR A 815 6.55 29.17 -20.75
CA TYR A 815 5.24 28.83 -20.22
C TYR A 815 5.28 28.42 -18.75
N ARG A 816 6.18 27.49 -18.36
CA ARG A 816 6.33 27.08 -16.95
C ARG A 816 6.71 28.26 -16.04
N ARG A 817 7.63 29.13 -16.51
CA ARG A 817 8.05 30.32 -15.76
C ARG A 817 6.85 31.20 -15.44
N ARG A 818 6.12 31.57 -16.49
CA ARG A 818 4.90 32.38 -16.38
C ARG A 818 3.88 31.77 -15.41
N GLN A 819 3.58 30.48 -15.56
CA GLN A 819 2.60 29.80 -14.70
C GLN A 819 3.02 29.77 -13.23
N PHE A 820 4.30 29.50 -12.95
CA PHE A 820 4.82 29.53 -11.58
C PHE A 820 4.81 30.95 -11.00
N GLU A 821 5.31 31.93 -11.75
CA GLU A 821 5.37 33.34 -11.33
C GLU A 821 3.96 33.90 -11.04
N GLU A 822 3.00 33.69 -11.95
CA GLU A 822 1.60 34.11 -11.77
C GLU A 822 0.98 33.43 -10.53
N THR A 823 1.09 32.10 -10.42
CA THR A 823 0.52 31.35 -9.28
C THR A 823 1.15 31.75 -7.95
N ALA A 824 2.46 32.00 -7.92
CA ALA A 824 3.17 32.41 -6.71
C ALA A 824 2.77 33.85 -6.29
N LEU A 825 2.69 34.78 -7.24
CA LEU A 825 2.20 36.14 -6.97
C LEU A 825 0.76 36.13 -6.45
N ASP A 826 -0.11 35.31 -7.05
CA ASP A 826 -1.50 35.19 -6.60
C ASP A 826 -1.61 34.49 -5.25
N THR A 827 -0.69 33.57 -4.91
CA THR A 827 -0.57 33.01 -3.56
C THR A 827 -0.24 34.10 -2.54
N VAL A 828 0.74 34.97 -2.84
CA VAL A 828 1.11 36.09 -1.95
C VAL A 828 -0.08 37.00 -1.72
N LYS A 829 -0.82 37.37 -2.77
CA LYS A 829 -2.04 38.18 -2.64
C LYS A 829 -3.10 37.47 -1.82
N TYR A 830 -3.37 36.20 -2.11
CA TYR A 830 -4.39 35.39 -1.45
C TYR A 830 -4.13 35.22 0.06
N LEU A 831 -2.86 35.17 0.47
CA LEU A 831 -2.46 34.97 1.87
C LEU A 831 -2.01 36.25 2.58
N TYR A 832 -1.99 37.39 1.88
CA TYR A 832 -1.34 38.63 2.32
C TYR A 832 -1.77 39.07 3.73
N ASN A 833 -3.08 39.06 3.94
CA ASN A 833 -3.74 39.55 5.15
C ASN A 833 -3.65 38.56 6.34
N HIS A 834 -3.12 37.34 6.18
CA HIS A 834 -3.03 36.36 7.27
C HIS A 834 -1.81 36.63 8.16
N PRO A 835 -1.96 37.07 9.43
CA PRO A 835 -0.83 37.36 10.30
C PRO A 835 0.08 36.16 10.57
N CYS A 836 -0.46 34.93 10.52
CA CYS A 836 0.31 33.71 10.74
C CYS A 836 1.44 33.45 9.72
N VAL A 837 1.30 33.89 8.46
CA VAL A 837 2.22 33.55 7.36
C VAL A 837 3.51 34.36 7.42
N CYS A 838 4.42 34.12 8.35
CA CYS A 838 5.61 34.97 8.55
C CYS A 838 6.75 34.75 7.54
N TYR A 839 6.67 33.70 6.73
CA TYR A 839 7.79 33.19 5.93
C TYR A 839 7.30 32.53 4.64
N TYR A 840 7.96 32.79 3.52
CA TYR A 840 7.74 32.13 2.24
C TYR A 840 8.97 31.37 1.75
N THR A 841 8.77 30.13 1.30
CA THR A 841 9.79 29.35 0.60
C THR A 841 9.50 29.34 -0.90
N ILE A 842 10.44 29.82 -1.71
CA ILE A 842 10.26 29.87 -3.18
C ILE A 842 10.50 28.49 -3.81
N PHE A 843 11.66 27.89 -3.55
CA PHE A 843 12.01 26.57 -4.06
C PHE A 843 12.46 25.64 -2.94
N ASN A 844 11.84 24.46 -2.87
CA ASN A 844 12.29 23.37 -2.01
C ASN A 844 13.28 22.44 -2.73
N GLU A 845 14.45 22.18 -2.12
CA GLU A 845 15.41 21.14 -2.54
C GLU A 845 15.87 21.23 -4.01
N GLY A 846 15.88 22.43 -4.57
CA GLY A 846 16.23 22.65 -5.98
C GLY A 846 15.20 22.17 -6.99
N TRP A 847 14.07 21.62 -6.53
CA TRP A 847 13.06 21.07 -7.41
C TRP A 847 12.47 22.15 -8.29
N GLY A 848 12.80 22.06 -9.57
CA GLY A 848 12.30 23.00 -10.55
C GLY A 848 12.89 24.39 -10.45
N GLN A 849 13.90 24.61 -9.59
CA GLN A 849 14.56 25.89 -9.36
C GLN A 849 15.07 26.50 -10.67
N TYR A 850 14.82 27.80 -10.85
CA TYR A 850 15.32 28.62 -11.96
C TYR A 850 15.39 30.08 -11.51
N ASP A 851 16.40 30.81 -12.01
CA ASP A 851 16.54 32.27 -11.83
C ASP A 851 16.18 32.75 -10.40
N ALA A 852 16.61 32.04 -9.36
CA ALA A 852 16.02 32.17 -8.03
C ALA A 852 16.27 33.55 -7.38
N ASP A 853 17.43 34.15 -7.63
CA ASP A 853 17.72 35.54 -7.21
C ASP A 853 16.75 36.57 -7.83
N LYS A 854 16.30 36.35 -9.07
CA LYS A 854 15.29 37.21 -9.71
C LYS A 854 13.92 37.00 -9.09
N MET A 855 13.59 35.76 -8.73
CA MET A 855 12.34 35.44 -8.03
C MET A 855 12.31 36.11 -6.66
N TYR A 856 13.43 36.10 -5.92
CA TYR A 856 13.57 36.84 -4.67
C TYR A 856 13.26 38.33 -4.85
N ASP A 857 13.92 38.99 -5.81
CA ASP A 857 13.70 40.43 -6.07
C ASP A 857 12.23 40.72 -6.42
N LEU A 858 11.63 39.89 -7.27
CA LEU A 858 10.23 40.01 -7.68
C LEU A 858 9.31 39.97 -6.46
N PHE A 859 9.39 38.92 -5.65
CA PHE A 859 8.45 38.74 -4.55
C PHE A 859 8.72 39.69 -3.39
N LYS A 860 9.98 40.00 -3.08
CA LYS A 860 10.34 40.98 -2.05
C LYS A 860 9.83 42.38 -2.39
N SER A 861 9.76 42.73 -3.68
CA SER A 861 9.18 44.01 -4.13
C SER A 861 7.66 44.08 -3.95
N VAL A 862 6.97 42.94 -3.93
CA VAL A 862 5.52 42.84 -3.74
C VAL A 862 5.14 42.81 -2.26
N ASP A 863 5.89 42.05 -1.46
CA ASP A 863 5.71 41.97 -0.01
C ASP A 863 7.05 41.89 0.73
N SER A 864 7.48 43.04 1.26
CA SER A 864 8.67 43.15 2.10
C SER A 864 8.41 42.85 3.58
N SER A 865 7.15 42.60 3.98
CA SER A 865 6.74 42.44 5.39
C SER A 865 7.00 41.04 5.96
N ARG A 866 7.47 40.10 5.13
CA ARG A 866 7.74 38.69 5.45
C ARG A 866 9.18 38.29 5.13
N ILE A 867 9.58 37.13 5.66
CA ILE A 867 10.86 36.48 5.36
C ILE A 867 10.77 35.70 4.06
N TRP A 868 11.79 35.80 3.21
CA TRP A 868 11.89 35.08 1.94
C TRP A 868 13.08 34.12 1.94
N ASP A 869 12.78 32.82 1.88
CA ASP A 869 13.74 31.74 1.66
C ASP A 869 13.71 31.31 0.19
N THR A 870 14.75 31.73 -0.53
CA THR A 870 14.83 31.53 -1.97
C THR A 870 15.02 30.06 -2.34
N THR A 871 15.81 29.33 -1.55
CA THR A 871 16.24 27.95 -1.84
C THR A 871 16.39 27.17 -0.54
N SER A 872 15.30 26.53 -0.11
CA SER A 872 15.29 25.73 1.10
C SER A 872 16.10 24.44 0.91
N GLY A 873 17.01 24.18 1.85
CA GLY A 873 17.83 22.98 1.93
C GLY A 873 19.16 23.05 1.22
N TRP A 874 19.17 23.16 -0.11
CA TRP A 874 20.42 23.16 -0.91
C TRP A 874 20.31 23.91 -2.24
N PHE A 875 21.45 24.03 -2.92
CA PHE A 875 21.66 24.85 -4.13
C PHE A 875 21.40 26.34 -3.91
N LYS A 876 21.91 26.84 -2.77
CA LYS A 876 21.92 28.24 -2.38
C LYS A 876 22.40 29.15 -3.51
N GLU A 877 21.61 30.18 -3.78
CA GLU A 877 21.95 31.32 -4.64
C GLU A 877 22.38 32.53 -3.79
N THR A 878 22.58 33.70 -4.40
CA THR A 878 23.17 34.86 -3.69
C THR A 878 22.17 35.60 -2.81
N LYS A 879 20.90 35.66 -3.20
CA LYS A 879 19.84 36.42 -2.53
C LYS A 879 18.89 35.50 -1.78
N SER A 880 18.71 35.78 -0.49
CA SER A 880 17.78 35.14 0.44
C SER A 880 17.83 35.92 1.75
N ASP A 881 16.73 35.97 2.50
CA ASP A 881 16.72 36.59 3.83
C ASP A 881 17.39 35.70 4.89
N VAL A 882 17.41 34.39 4.65
CA VAL A 882 17.90 33.36 5.59
C VAL A 882 18.79 32.33 4.92
N ASP A 883 19.58 31.63 5.73
CA ASP A 883 20.32 30.44 5.32
C ASP A 883 19.60 29.18 5.78
N SER A 884 19.14 28.38 4.81
CA SER A 884 18.20 27.29 5.02
C SER A 884 18.85 25.94 4.69
N GLU A 885 18.87 25.00 5.63
CA GLU A 885 19.54 23.69 5.48
C GLU A 885 18.59 22.51 5.78
N HIS A 886 18.80 21.40 5.06
CA HIS A 886 18.11 20.13 5.27
C HIS A 886 19.09 19.06 5.78
N ILE A 887 18.87 18.52 6.99
CA ILE A 887 19.76 17.51 7.61
C ILE A 887 18.95 16.39 8.28
N TYR A 888 18.94 15.19 7.69
CA TYR A 888 18.10 14.09 8.18
C TYR A 888 18.81 13.11 9.13
N PHE A 889 19.73 12.29 8.63
CA PHE A 889 20.36 11.20 9.41
C PHE A 889 21.79 11.49 9.88
N LYS A 890 22.35 12.63 9.48
CA LYS A 890 23.71 13.03 9.86
C LYS A 890 23.66 13.92 11.09
N PRO A 891 24.73 13.98 11.90
CA PRO A 891 24.84 14.96 12.97
C PRO A 891 24.61 16.37 12.44
N LEU A 892 23.85 17.19 13.18
CA LEU A 892 23.60 18.59 12.83
C LEU A 892 24.92 19.36 12.89
N ARG A 893 25.46 19.70 11.71
CA ARG A 893 26.70 20.47 11.56
C ARG A 893 26.47 21.59 10.59
N PHE A 894 26.72 22.80 11.04
CA PHE A 894 26.55 24.01 10.25
C PHE A 894 27.90 24.64 9.94
N LYS A 895 27.97 25.40 8.86
CA LYS A 895 29.16 26.21 8.58
C LYS A 895 29.11 27.46 9.45
N THR A 896 30.19 27.74 10.16
CA THR A 896 30.26 28.69 11.28
C THR A 896 30.24 30.18 10.90
N GLU A 897 29.99 30.54 9.64
CA GLU A 897 30.15 31.92 9.14
C GLU A 897 28.95 32.34 8.29
N THR A 898 27.84 32.72 8.93
CA THR A 898 26.77 33.45 8.25
C THR A 898 26.26 34.61 9.11
N GLU A 899 26.12 35.77 8.49
CA GLU A 899 25.51 36.96 9.09
C GLU A 899 23.97 36.90 9.03
N LYS A 900 23.41 35.94 8.28
CA LYS A 900 21.96 35.76 8.12
C LYS A 900 21.41 34.80 9.17
N PRO A 901 20.11 34.89 9.50
CA PRO A 901 19.47 33.89 10.33
C PRO A 901 19.58 32.48 9.72
N LEU A 902 20.00 31.53 10.55
CA LEU A 902 20.13 30.12 10.18
C LEU A 902 18.83 29.37 10.49
N VAL A 903 18.30 28.67 9.49
CA VAL A 903 17.04 27.94 9.53
C VAL A 903 17.30 26.47 9.18
N LEU A 904 17.01 25.57 10.11
CA LEU A 904 16.97 24.13 9.83
C LEU A 904 15.55 23.79 9.34
N SER A 905 15.33 23.98 8.04
CA SER A 905 14.00 24.00 7.42
C SER A 905 13.42 22.62 7.14
N GLU A 906 14.25 21.57 7.18
CA GLU A 906 13.83 20.18 7.39
C GLU A 906 14.92 19.40 8.13
N PHE A 907 14.53 18.63 9.14
CA PHE A 907 15.44 17.70 9.79
C PHE A 907 14.73 16.48 10.36
N GLY A 908 15.56 15.50 10.75
CA GLY A 908 15.07 14.26 11.33
C GLY A 908 14.68 13.26 10.25
N GLY A 909 13.41 12.86 10.19
CA GLY A 909 12.98 11.74 9.36
C GLY A 909 13.22 10.38 10.01
N TYR A 910 13.12 10.36 11.33
CA TYR A 910 13.04 9.16 12.15
C TYR A 910 11.66 8.53 11.94
N SER A 911 11.63 7.24 11.65
CA SER A 911 10.43 6.53 11.20
C SER A 911 10.04 5.42 12.14
N LEU A 912 8.80 5.48 12.59
CA LEU A 912 8.15 4.44 13.37
C LEU A 912 6.85 4.07 12.67
N LYS A 913 6.82 2.88 12.06
CA LYS A 913 5.60 2.34 11.45
C LYS A 913 4.78 1.61 12.52
N ILE A 914 3.59 2.12 12.82
CA ILE A 914 2.59 1.41 13.63
C ILE A 914 1.80 0.47 12.71
N PRO A 915 1.95 -0.86 12.83
CA PRO A 915 1.42 -1.79 11.83
C PRO A 915 -0.09 -1.71 11.61
N GLU A 916 -0.88 -1.43 12.64
CA GLU A 916 -2.35 -1.37 12.55
C GLU A 916 -2.84 -0.09 11.83
N ASN A 917 -2.14 1.03 12.04
CA ASN A 917 -2.47 2.37 11.52
C ASN A 917 -1.61 2.80 10.32
N SER A 918 -1.00 1.84 9.62
CA SER A 918 -0.15 2.12 8.45
C SER A 918 -0.89 1.85 7.15
N PHE A 919 -0.85 2.83 6.25
CA PHE A 919 -1.44 2.74 4.92
C PHE A 919 -0.82 1.65 4.05
N ASN A 920 0.51 1.51 4.12
CA ASN A 920 1.24 0.47 3.41
C ASN A 920 1.85 -0.54 4.41
N PRO A 921 1.21 -1.71 4.60
CA PRO A 921 1.72 -2.73 5.53
C PRO A 921 3.13 -3.21 5.16
N ASN A 922 3.47 -3.21 3.87
CA ASN A 922 4.65 -3.87 3.32
C ASN A 922 5.83 -2.92 3.08
N ASN A 923 5.60 -1.61 3.10
CA ASN A 923 6.65 -0.63 2.84
C ASN A 923 6.73 0.40 3.98
N THR A 924 7.81 1.18 3.99
CA THR A 924 8.00 2.37 4.81
C THR A 924 9.12 3.19 4.19
N TYR A 925 9.00 4.51 4.26
CA TYR A 925 9.98 5.47 3.82
C TYR A 925 10.34 6.39 4.98
N GLY A 926 11.63 6.71 5.05
CA GLY A 926 12.26 7.41 6.16
C GLY A 926 13.77 7.25 6.10
N TYR A 927 14.47 7.91 7.02
CA TYR A 927 15.94 7.92 7.05
C TYR A 927 16.52 7.06 8.18
N LYS A 928 15.82 6.95 9.32
CA LYS A 928 16.21 6.11 10.47
C LYS A 928 15.01 5.36 11.00
N PHE A 929 15.05 4.04 11.08
CA PHE A 929 13.87 3.21 11.36
C PHE A 929 13.86 2.63 12.77
N PHE A 930 12.68 2.64 13.39
CA PHE A 930 12.41 2.12 14.72
C PHE A 930 11.24 1.13 14.68
N THR A 931 11.26 0.15 15.57
CA THR A 931 10.19 -0.85 15.73
C THR A 931 9.41 -0.69 17.03
N ASP A 932 9.87 0.17 17.91
CA ASP A 932 9.33 0.41 19.24
C ASP A 932 9.14 1.92 19.47
N LYS A 933 8.06 2.26 20.21
CA LYS A 933 7.67 3.65 20.47
C LYS A 933 8.63 4.35 21.43
N ALA A 934 9.09 3.66 22.48
CA ALA A 934 10.02 4.24 23.45
C ALA A 934 11.36 4.54 22.79
N ALA A 935 11.93 3.59 22.04
CA ALA A 935 13.21 3.78 21.35
C ALA A 935 13.15 4.90 20.28
N PHE A 936 12.03 5.01 19.57
CA PHE A 936 11.78 6.13 18.64
C PHE A 936 11.82 7.47 19.39
N PHE A 937 11.07 7.56 20.49
CA PHE A 937 10.94 8.81 21.21
C PHE A 937 12.22 9.22 21.96
N GLU A 938 12.91 8.29 22.62
CA GLU A 938 14.23 8.55 23.24
C GLU A 938 15.25 9.06 22.22
N SER A 939 15.23 8.53 21.01
CA SER A 939 16.10 9.02 19.93
C SER A 939 15.74 10.42 19.46
N LEU A 940 14.44 10.74 19.41
CA LEU A 940 13.96 12.07 19.06
C LEU A 940 14.29 13.10 20.15
N GLU A 941 14.07 12.76 21.41
CA GLU A 941 14.43 13.59 22.57
C GLU A 941 15.93 13.89 22.55
N LYS A 942 16.77 12.88 22.34
CA LYS A 942 18.21 13.05 22.18
C LYS A 942 18.59 13.98 21.02
N LEU A 943 17.93 13.85 19.87
CA LEU A 943 18.19 14.72 18.71
C LEU A 943 17.95 16.19 19.06
N TYR A 944 16.88 16.50 19.81
CA TYR A 944 16.63 17.87 20.25
C TYR A 944 17.62 18.35 21.31
N LEU A 945 17.80 17.56 22.38
CA LEU A 945 18.56 17.99 23.55
C LEU A 945 20.07 18.06 23.28
N ASP A 946 20.61 17.13 22.49
CA ASP A 946 22.04 17.07 22.22
C ASP A 946 22.41 17.90 20.98
N GLU A 947 21.61 17.85 19.91
CA GLU A 947 22.00 18.43 18.62
C GLU A 947 21.33 19.77 18.34
N VAL A 948 20.00 19.91 18.52
CA VAL A 948 19.31 21.19 18.23
C VAL A 948 19.69 22.27 19.24
N ILE A 949 19.74 21.94 20.54
CA ILE A 949 20.17 22.90 21.57
C ILE A 949 21.64 23.32 21.38
N SER A 950 22.52 22.38 21.02
CA SER A 950 23.92 22.71 20.67
C SER A 950 23.96 23.64 19.46
N ALA A 951 23.18 23.37 18.40
CA ALA A 951 23.09 24.23 17.24
C ALA A 951 22.55 25.64 17.55
N ILE A 952 21.59 25.76 18.46
CA ILE A 952 21.12 27.06 18.96
C ILE A 952 22.28 27.81 19.62
N ARG A 953 22.99 27.17 20.56
CA ARG A 953 24.04 27.80 21.36
C ARG A 953 25.30 28.14 20.56
N GLU A 954 25.68 27.29 19.62
CA GLU A 954 26.94 27.39 18.87
C GLU A 954 26.80 28.18 17.56
N HIS A 955 25.61 28.19 16.96
CA HIS A 955 25.39 28.76 15.63
C HIS A 955 24.23 29.76 15.55
N GLY A 956 23.52 30.03 16.65
CA GLY A 956 22.37 30.96 16.64
C GLY A 956 21.20 30.46 15.80
N LEU A 957 20.97 29.13 15.77
CA LEU A 957 19.87 28.53 15.00
C LEU A 957 18.52 29.16 15.38
N CYS A 958 17.81 29.73 14.40
CA CYS A 958 16.56 30.46 14.61
C CYS A 958 15.30 29.59 14.47
N ALA A 959 15.41 28.45 13.79
CA ALA A 959 14.27 27.60 13.48
C ALA A 959 14.70 26.15 13.31
N ALA A 960 13.84 25.23 13.73
CA ALA A 960 14.00 23.79 13.51
C ALA A 960 12.65 23.18 13.13
N ILE A 961 12.53 22.68 11.89
CA ILE A 961 11.32 22.10 11.32
C ILE A 961 11.46 20.59 11.19
N LEU A 962 10.85 19.84 12.11
CA LEU A 962 10.94 18.38 12.13
C LEU A 962 10.01 17.75 11.09
N THR A 963 10.49 16.76 10.35
CA THR A 963 9.64 15.93 9.46
C THR A 963 9.01 14.80 10.29
N GLN A 964 7.70 14.78 10.58
CA GLN A 964 6.58 15.67 10.18
C GLN A 964 5.35 15.55 11.10
N VAL A 965 4.25 16.30 10.84
CA VAL A 965 3.00 16.26 11.64
C VAL A 965 2.38 14.86 11.75
N SER A 966 2.08 14.23 10.61
CA SER A 966 1.52 12.89 10.53
C SER A 966 2.25 12.05 9.48
N ASP A 967 2.17 10.73 9.59
CA ASP A 967 2.57 9.86 8.49
C ASP A 967 1.79 10.21 7.24
N VAL A 968 2.38 10.01 6.07
CA VAL A 968 1.72 10.17 4.78
C VAL A 968 2.04 8.97 3.92
N GLU A 969 1.05 8.09 3.78
CA GLU A 969 1.12 6.87 3.00
C GLU A 969 2.33 5.95 3.33
N ASP A 970 3.38 5.97 2.49
CA ASP A 970 4.58 5.17 2.67
C ASP A 970 5.56 5.86 3.64
N GLU A 971 5.49 7.18 3.82
CA GLU A 971 6.38 7.95 4.66
C GLU A 971 5.89 7.96 6.12
N THR A 972 6.65 7.32 7.02
CA THR A 972 6.19 7.00 8.39
C THR A 972 6.98 7.71 9.50
N ASN A 973 7.47 8.91 9.21
CA ASN A 973 8.21 9.80 10.11
C ASN A 973 7.31 10.83 10.81
N GLY A 974 5.98 10.71 10.74
CA GLY A 974 5.07 11.61 11.42
C GLY A 974 4.99 11.39 12.93
N LEU A 975 4.69 12.44 13.69
CA LEU A 975 4.36 12.34 15.12
C LEU A 975 3.00 11.69 15.35
N LEU A 976 2.06 11.86 14.42
CA LEU A 976 0.78 11.16 14.36
C LEU A 976 0.84 10.05 13.28
N THR A 977 0.04 9.00 13.42
CA THR A 977 -0.22 8.07 12.32
C THR A 977 -1.04 8.74 11.21
N TYR A 978 -1.08 8.16 10.01
CA TYR A 978 -1.72 8.81 8.84
C TYR A 978 -3.21 9.08 9.05
N ASP A 979 -3.85 8.23 9.84
CA ASP A 979 -5.24 8.32 10.26
C ASP A 979 -5.46 9.18 11.51
N ARG A 980 -4.42 9.83 12.05
CA ARG A 980 -4.45 10.65 13.28
C ARG A 980 -4.92 9.91 14.54
N GLN A 981 -5.00 8.57 14.53
CA GLN A 981 -5.50 7.81 15.69
C GLN A 981 -4.45 7.60 16.79
N VAL A 982 -3.15 7.59 16.43
CA VAL A 982 -2.08 7.28 17.38
C VAL A 982 -1.02 8.39 17.37
N LEU A 983 -0.83 9.02 18.53
CA LEU A 983 0.32 9.87 18.82
C LEU A 983 1.53 9.02 19.20
N LYS A 984 2.66 9.23 18.52
CA LYS A 984 3.89 8.43 18.66
C LYS A 984 4.87 8.93 19.72
N VAL A 985 4.63 10.11 20.29
CA VAL A 985 5.48 10.74 21.30
C VAL A 985 4.73 10.92 22.63
N ASP A 986 5.48 11.25 23.68
CA ASP A 986 4.92 11.65 24.98
C ASP A 986 4.72 13.17 25.03
N LYS A 987 3.52 13.61 25.45
CA LYS A 987 3.15 15.03 25.41
C LYS A 987 3.95 15.87 26.41
N ASP A 988 4.09 15.40 27.65
CA ASP A 988 4.69 16.18 28.72
C ASP A 988 6.20 16.34 28.51
N LYS A 989 6.86 15.27 28.04
CA LYS A 989 8.27 15.34 27.67
C LYS A 989 8.53 16.24 26.47
N MET A 990 7.66 16.24 25.46
CA MET A 990 7.80 17.18 24.33
C MET A 990 7.64 18.65 24.74
N ARG A 991 6.73 18.95 25.68
CA ARG A 991 6.62 20.29 26.26
C ARG A 991 7.90 20.70 26.99
N GLU A 992 8.50 19.78 27.72
CA GLU A 992 9.76 20.02 28.41
C GLU A 992 10.91 20.28 27.43
N VAL A 993 10.99 19.54 26.33
CA VAL A 993 11.92 19.82 25.23
C VAL A 993 11.70 21.23 24.66
N ALA A 994 10.44 21.61 24.40
CA ALA A 994 10.11 22.94 23.90
C ALA A 994 10.52 24.06 24.86
N ARG A 995 10.33 23.87 26.18
CA ARG A 995 10.79 24.80 27.22
C ARG A 995 12.31 24.98 27.18
N GLN A 996 13.06 23.88 27.12
CA GLN A 996 14.53 23.92 27.08
C GLN A 996 15.06 24.57 25.79
N LEU A 997 14.40 24.38 24.65
CA LEU A 997 14.74 25.08 23.40
C LEU A 997 14.56 26.59 23.54
N GLN A 998 13.45 27.04 24.13
CA GLN A 998 13.20 28.46 24.37
C GLN A 998 14.23 29.08 25.33
N GLU A 999 14.59 28.36 26.39
CA GLU A 999 15.62 28.79 27.34
C GLU A 999 16.99 28.91 26.68
N ALA A 1000 17.40 27.88 25.93
CA ALA A 1000 18.67 27.90 25.20
C ALA A 1000 18.74 29.04 24.18
N TYR A 1001 17.63 29.34 23.50
CA TYR A 1001 17.58 30.45 22.54
C TYR A 1001 17.58 31.82 23.24
N GLY A 1002 16.94 31.95 24.41
CA GLY A 1002 17.00 33.16 25.23
C GLY A 1002 18.39 33.45 25.81
N GLU A 1003 19.19 32.41 26.07
CA GLU A 1003 20.60 32.51 26.47
C GLU A 1003 21.54 32.91 25.32
N CYS A 1004 21.11 32.69 24.07
CA CYS A 1004 21.91 32.98 22.87
C CYS A 1004 22.09 34.49 22.71
N ARG A 1005 23.29 34.97 23.07
CA ARG A 1005 23.68 36.39 22.94
C ARG A 1005 23.82 36.79 21.49
#